data_AF-A0A9W8JWM3-F1
#
_entry.id   AF-A0A9W8JWM3-F1
#
_cell.length_a   1.000
_cell.length_b   1.000
_cell.length_c   1.000
_cell.angle_alpha   90.00
_cell.angle_beta   90.00
_cell.angle_gamma   90.00
#
_symmetry.space_group_name_H-M   'P 1'
#
loop_
_entity.id
_entity.type
_entity.pdbx_description
1 polymer ?
#
loop_
_entity_poly.entity_id
_entity_poly.type
_entity_poly.pdbx_seq_one_letter_code
_entity_poly.pdbx_strand_id
1 'polypeptide(L)'
;MLASGLIVPFRTYLVSGPITPYYYTQLIGDARTPPTLMASPKFNGMAVIDANPYVPGGGGRQWFGATNNFHRSIRNFIIDTTQVAPERQQGTGIHWQVAQATSLINIRFELSRAPNTAHQGIWMENGSGGYMGDLVFNGGKFGIWGGNQQFTVKNITINNAQTGIYSLWNWGWTYQGVKFNNCQIGFEIVTGGRAAGGQTVGAQAIIDATVTHTPIFIQTTQPSNGTLDGSIILNNVELTNVPVAVCVANGTVVLPGTSSLTQTKTIETWVQGNVYTGNAQKGSFTQASISGPSKASSLLDPEGKIVARVHPQYEFNDVGDFVSARDHGAVGDGVTDDTAALQAMFDRYANSKIIFLDAGFYILSSTLTIPAGTRLVGEAWSVLAGKGKLYQDQKNPQVVVRVGAKGSQGVMEITDVVFTTVGPAAGAIVVEWNVKEPEGVQAGAGMWDSHIRLAGSSGTNLEAPTCPQFGSGPYDPCYAAFLSLHITPSATGYFESTWVWLADHDLDYSGEGMITVYAGRGILSESQGPVWMIGTASEHHVIYQYNLVGAENHYMGLIQTESPYFQPKPAAPTPFSIDARYHDPAPYPGNASSWALAVKNSNHILIFGAGLYSFFINYSQDCQSVRNCRTWIRGGSASEHEGTVASSTVVGDSFTVNFTGTSIVVYGTIDVTSEGVVSSYAVDSAPPAQITSQGGSGDTFNQQFWKSPILPIGEQ
;
A
#
# COMPACT_ATOMS: atom_id res chain seq x y z
N MET A 1 21.18 7.98 -7.97
CA MET A 1 20.49 7.56 -9.22
C MET A 1 20.24 8.73 -10.18
N LEU A 2 20.27 8.52 -11.51
CA LEU A 2 19.73 9.46 -12.49
C LEU A 2 18.23 9.16 -12.64
N ALA A 3 17.36 10.03 -12.13
CA ALA A 3 15.92 9.99 -12.43
C ALA A 3 15.70 10.49 -13.87
N SER A 4 14.75 9.91 -14.59
CA SER A 4 14.41 10.38 -15.94
C SER A 4 12.91 10.48 -16.15
N GLY A 5 12.46 11.66 -16.58
CA GLY A 5 11.16 11.87 -17.18
C GLY A 5 11.29 11.88 -18.70
N LEU A 6 10.56 11.02 -19.39
CA LEU A 6 10.51 11.00 -20.86
C LEU A 6 9.16 11.55 -21.33
N ILE A 7 9.18 12.72 -21.97
CA ILE A 7 8.01 13.33 -22.61
C ILE A 7 7.87 12.80 -24.03
N VAL A 8 6.72 12.22 -24.36
CA VAL A 8 6.43 11.64 -25.67
C VAL A 8 5.38 12.49 -26.39
N PRO A 9 5.74 13.20 -27.48
CA PRO A 9 4.81 14.02 -28.24
C PRO A 9 3.70 13.21 -28.93
N PHE A 10 2.55 13.84 -29.20
CA PHE A 10 1.46 13.24 -29.97
C PHE A 10 1.92 12.71 -31.34
N ARG A 11 2.04 11.38 -31.44
CA ARG A 11 2.24 10.60 -32.67
C ARG A 11 1.79 9.16 -32.43
N THR A 12 1.70 8.38 -33.51
CA THR A 12 1.71 6.92 -33.42
C THR A 12 3.15 6.42 -33.51
N TYR A 13 3.61 5.73 -32.47
CA TYR A 13 4.91 5.09 -32.39
C TYR A 13 4.72 3.59 -32.62
N LEU A 14 5.18 3.09 -33.76
CA LEU A 14 5.19 1.66 -34.03
C LEU A 14 6.31 1.00 -33.22
N VAL A 15 5.96 0.05 -32.35
CA VAL A 15 6.91 -0.68 -31.52
C VAL A 15 6.94 -2.16 -31.93
N SER A 16 8.14 -2.74 -32.05
CA SER A 16 8.33 -4.15 -32.40
C SER A 16 8.89 -5.01 -31.27
N GLY A 17 9.25 -4.38 -30.15
CA GLY A 17 9.67 -5.03 -28.91
C GLY A 17 9.37 -4.13 -27.70
N PRO A 18 9.53 -4.66 -26.48
CA PRO A 18 9.15 -3.94 -25.26
C PRO A 18 9.89 -2.62 -25.09
N ILE A 19 9.16 -1.60 -24.64
CA ILE A 19 9.74 -0.41 -24.01
C ILE A 19 10.01 -0.76 -22.56
N THR A 20 11.27 -0.69 -22.14
CA THR A 20 11.66 -0.99 -20.76
C THR A 20 11.97 0.30 -20.03
N PRO A 21 11.02 0.87 -19.26
CA PRO A 21 11.36 1.93 -18.32
C PRO A 21 12.33 1.36 -17.29
N TYR A 22 13.47 2.02 -17.10
CA TYR A 22 14.43 1.65 -16.07
C TYR A 22 13.88 2.01 -14.70
N TYR A 23 14.54 1.57 -13.63
CA TYR A 23 14.22 2.02 -12.28
C TYR A 23 14.10 3.54 -12.26
N TYR A 24 13.16 4.09 -11.49
CA TYR A 24 13.04 5.54 -11.35
C TYR A 24 12.61 6.34 -12.60
N THR A 25 11.85 5.70 -13.49
CA THR A 25 11.43 6.31 -14.76
C THR A 25 9.96 6.69 -14.73
N GLN A 26 9.66 7.92 -15.17
CA GLN A 26 8.31 8.35 -15.54
C GLN A 26 8.21 8.42 -17.07
N LEU A 27 7.27 7.65 -17.65
CA LEU A 27 6.90 7.75 -19.06
C LEU A 27 5.65 8.61 -19.16
N ILE A 28 5.75 9.78 -19.80
CA ILE A 28 4.67 10.76 -19.85
C ILE A 28 4.36 11.12 -21.30
N GLY A 29 3.20 10.70 -21.79
CA GLY A 29 2.65 11.18 -23.06
C GLY A 29 2.02 12.57 -22.92
N ASP A 30 1.81 13.23 -24.05
CA ASP A 30 1.05 14.48 -24.12
C ASP A 30 -0.37 14.29 -23.54
N ALA A 31 -0.71 15.04 -22.48
CA ALA A 31 -2.00 14.93 -21.79
C ALA A 31 -3.18 15.54 -22.58
N ARG A 32 -2.95 16.53 -23.46
CA ARG A 32 -4.00 17.11 -24.32
C ARG A 32 -4.38 16.13 -25.41
N THR A 33 -3.40 15.40 -25.95
CA THR A 33 -3.61 14.44 -27.04
C THR A 33 -2.68 13.24 -26.86
N PRO A 34 -3.11 12.23 -26.08
CA PRO A 34 -2.28 11.06 -25.76
C PRO A 34 -1.67 10.39 -27.01
N PRO A 35 -0.34 10.19 -27.06
CA PRO A 35 0.30 9.42 -28.12
C PRO A 35 -0.10 7.95 -28.10
N THR A 36 -0.02 7.31 -29.27
CA THR A 36 -0.30 5.89 -29.42
C THR A 36 0.99 5.09 -29.49
N LEU A 37 1.17 4.12 -28.59
CA LEU A 37 2.15 3.05 -28.70
C LEU A 37 1.48 1.87 -29.40
N MET A 38 1.79 1.67 -30.67
CA MET A 38 1.18 0.64 -31.51
C MET A 38 2.11 -0.55 -31.65
N ALA A 39 1.73 -1.70 -31.08
CA ALA A 39 2.46 -2.94 -31.27
C ALA A 39 2.38 -3.38 -32.74
N SER A 40 3.52 -3.62 -33.37
CA SER A 40 3.54 -4.11 -34.76
C SER A 40 2.94 -5.53 -34.87
N PRO A 41 2.50 -5.98 -36.06
CA PRO A 41 2.05 -7.36 -36.25
C PRO A 41 3.09 -8.43 -35.88
N LYS A 42 4.37 -8.06 -35.93
CA LYS A 42 5.52 -8.91 -35.58
C LYS A 42 6.04 -8.65 -34.17
N PHE A 43 5.31 -7.88 -33.33
CA PHE A 43 5.73 -7.59 -31.96
C PHE A 43 6.06 -8.89 -31.23
N ASN A 44 7.21 -8.88 -30.55
CA ASN A 44 7.68 -10.03 -29.79
C ASN A 44 8.35 -9.56 -28.51
N GLY A 45 7.72 -9.86 -27.38
CA GLY A 45 8.13 -9.42 -26.05
C GLY A 45 7.04 -9.73 -25.03
N MET A 46 7.32 -9.49 -23.75
CA MET A 46 6.36 -9.72 -22.66
C MET A 46 5.12 -8.84 -22.80
N ALA A 47 5.33 -7.54 -22.98
CA ALA A 47 4.31 -6.51 -23.14
C ALA A 47 4.88 -5.29 -23.87
N VAL A 48 4.02 -4.40 -24.40
CA VAL A 48 4.43 -3.15 -25.04
C VAL A 48 5.31 -2.31 -24.11
N ILE A 49 4.95 -2.24 -22.83
CA ILE A 49 5.81 -1.68 -21.77
C ILE A 49 6.12 -2.76 -20.74
N ASP A 50 7.39 -2.96 -20.43
CA ASP A 50 7.88 -3.97 -19.49
C ASP A 50 8.62 -3.31 -18.31
N ALA A 51 7.94 -3.19 -17.17
CA ALA A 51 8.47 -2.52 -15.99
C ALA A 51 9.46 -3.36 -15.17
N ASN A 52 9.58 -4.66 -15.43
CA ASN A 52 10.55 -5.52 -14.76
C ASN A 52 10.93 -6.74 -15.62
N PRO A 53 11.81 -6.57 -16.62
CA PRO A 53 12.11 -7.66 -17.54
C PRO A 53 12.72 -8.86 -16.84
N TYR A 54 12.35 -10.05 -17.32
CA TYR A 54 13.04 -11.28 -16.95
C TYR A 54 14.42 -11.35 -17.60
N VAL A 55 15.41 -11.82 -16.84
CA VAL A 55 16.76 -12.06 -17.36
C VAL A 55 16.75 -13.35 -18.20
N PRO A 56 17.10 -13.29 -19.50
CA PRO A 56 17.15 -14.49 -20.34
C PRO A 56 18.08 -15.56 -19.76
N GLY A 57 17.57 -16.80 -19.63
CA GLY A 57 18.32 -17.91 -19.01
C GLY A 57 18.55 -17.76 -17.50
N GLY A 58 17.97 -16.75 -16.85
CA GLY A 58 18.18 -16.43 -15.44
C GLY A 58 17.34 -17.25 -14.46
N GLY A 59 16.70 -18.33 -14.88
CA GLY A 59 15.89 -19.20 -13.99
C GLY A 59 14.72 -18.48 -13.32
N GLY A 60 14.12 -17.48 -13.98
CA GLY A 60 13.05 -16.65 -13.40
C GLY A 60 13.54 -15.38 -12.70
N ARG A 61 14.86 -15.13 -12.66
CA ARG A 61 15.41 -13.86 -12.15
C ARG A 61 14.93 -12.68 -13.00
N GLN A 62 14.66 -11.57 -12.34
CA GLN A 62 14.19 -10.32 -12.93
C GLN A 62 15.24 -9.21 -12.75
N TRP A 63 15.06 -8.07 -13.42
CA TRP A 63 15.97 -6.93 -13.29
C TRP A 63 15.94 -6.32 -11.89
N PHE A 64 14.75 -6.26 -11.28
CA PHE A 64 14.51 -5.70 -9.96
C PHE A 64 13.74 -6.70 -9.09
N GLY A 65 13.93 -6.67 -7.77
CA GLY A 65 13.06 -7.38 -6.85
C GLY A 65 11.64 -6.79 -6.93
N ALA A 66 10.62 -7.63 -7.09
CA ALA A 66 9.25 -7.15 -7.31
C ALA A 66 8.67 -6.33 -6.14
N THR A 67 9.12 -6.59 -4.91
CA THR A 67 8.76 -5.82 -3.70
C THR A 67 9.56 -4.53 -3.56
N ASN A 68 10.64 -4.37 -4.32
CA ASN A 68 11.52 -3.20 -4.26
C ASN A 68 11.46 -2.36 -5.55
N ASN A 69 10.55 -2.68 -6.48
CA ASN A 69 10.42 -2.00 -7.77
C ASN A 69 9.58 -0.71 -7.65
N PHE A 70 10.13 0.28 -6.94
CA PHE A 70 9.49 1.56 -6.58
C PHE A 70 9.60 2.64 -7.67
N HIS A 71 8.94 3.78 -7.44
CA HIS A 71 9.18 5.07 -8.12
C HIS A 71 9.05 5.03 -9.65
N ARG A 72 7.87 4.63 -10.14
CA ARG A 72 7.55 4.50 -11.57
C ARG A 72 6.21 5.13 -11.89
N SER A 73 6.12 5.81 -13.01
CA SER A 73 4.82 6.26 -13.50
C SER A 73 4.71 6.08 -15.01
N ILE A 74 3.53 5.71 -15.48
CA ILE A 74 3.17 5.76 -16.90
C ILE A 74 1.88 6.57 -17.02
N ARG A 75 1.93 7.65 -17.80
CA ARG A 75 0.82 8.61 -17.92
C ARG A 75 0.50 8.94 -19.37
N ASN A 76 -0.79 9.07 -19.69
CA ASN A 76 -1.29 9.64 -20.95
C ASN A 76 -0.89 8.87 -22.21
N PHE A 77 -1.23 7.59 -22.31
CA PHE A 77 -0.96 6.81 -23.52
C PHE A 77 -2.20 6.12 -24.05
N ILE A 78 -2.26 5.97 -25.37
CA ILE A 78 -3.04 4.91 -26.00
C ILE A 78 -2.08 3.75 -26.26
N ILE A 79 -2.37 2.56 -25.74
CA ILE A 79 -1.59 1.34 -25.99
C ILE A 79 -2.44 0.44 -26.88
N ASP A 80 -2.02 0.26 -28.13
CA ASP A 80 -2.76 -0.46 -29.15
C ASP A 80 -2.03 -1.75 -29.52
N THR A 81 -2.64 -2.89 -29.20
CA THR A 81 -2.14 -4.22 -29.55
C THR A 81 -2.94 -4.89 -30.67
N THR A 82 -3.92 -4.20 -31.26
CA THR A 82 -4.87 -4.78 -32.23
C THR A 82 -4.23 -5.31 -33.51
N GLN A 83 -3.02 -4.86 -33.85
CA GLN A 83 -2.25 -5.38 -34.99
C GLN A 83 -1.57 -6.72 -34.69
N VAL A 84 -1.38 -7.08 -33.42
CA VAL A 84 -0.88 -8.39 -33.01
C VAL A 84 -2.00 -9.41 -33.21
N ALA A 85 -1.69 -10.56 -33.83
CA ALA A 85 -2.69 -11.60 -34.07
C ALA A 85 -3.44 -11.97 -32.76
N PRO A 86 -4.78 -12.15 -32.78
CA PRO A 86 -5.57 -12.25 -31.56
C PRO A 86 -5.13 -13.36 -30.60
N GLU A 87 -4.81 -14.54 -31.11
CA GLU A 87 -4.42 -15.71 -30.32
C GLU A 87 -3.04 -15.61 -29.66
N ARG A 88 -2.28 -14.55 -29.93
CA ARG A 88 -0.92 -14.37 -29.40
C ARG A 88 -0.92 -13.65 -28.06
N GLN A 89 -0.30 -14.29 -27.06
CA GLN A 89 -0.09 -13.71 -25.73
C GLN A 89 0.80 -12.46 -25.71
N GLN A 90 1.57 -12.21 -26.78
CA GLN A 90 2.36 -10.97 -26.91
C GLN A 90 1.48 -9.71 -27.13
N GLY A 91 0.17 -9.87 -27.32
CA GLY A 91 -0.78 -8.75 -27.31
C GLY A 91 -1.06 -8.20 -25.91
N THR A 92 -0.02 -7.96 -25.11
CA THR A 92 -0.10 -7.43 -23.76
C THR A 92 0.33 -5.97 -23.75
N GLY A 93 -0.47 -5.09 -23.13
CA GLY A 93 -0.17 -3.66 -23.04
C GLY A 93 0.99 -3.37 -22.09
N ILE A 94 0.79 -3.61 -20.79
CA ILE A 94 1.81 -3.32 -19.76
C ILE A 94 2.05 -4.56 -18.91
N HIS A 95 3.31 -4.95 -18.76
CA HIS A 95 3.79 -5.82 -17.69
C HIS A 95 4.14 -4.94 -16.48
N TRP A 96 3.25 -4.92 -15.48
CA TRP A 96 3.24 -3.96 -14.37
C TRP A 96 3.59 -4.60 -13.03
N GLN A 97 4.72 -5.30 -12.98
CA GLN A 97 5.22 -5.93 -11.77
C GLN A 97 6.00 -4.91 -10.92
N VAL A 98 5.30 -4.24 -10.00
CA VAL A 98 5.79 -3.06 -9.27
C VAL A 98 5.46 -3.07 -7.78
N ALA A 99 6.06 -2.13 -7.05
CA ALA A 99 5.83 -1.90 -5.62
C ALA A 99 5.23 -0.50 -5.32
N GLN A 100 5.42 0.05 -4.11
CA GLN A 100 4.91 1.36 -3.67
C GLN A 100 5.49 2.54 -4.50
N ALA A 101 4.87 3.72 -4.38
CA ALA A 101 5.19 4.92 -5.15
C ALA A 101 5.23 4.66 -6.66
N THR A 102 4.24 3.91 -7.15
CA THR A 102 4.05 3.67 -8.57
C THR A 102 2.62 3.97 -9.00
N SER A 103 2.47 4.50 -10.22
CA SER A 103 1.16 4.89 -10.75
C SER A 103 1.01 4.60 -12.24
N LEU A 104 -0.20 4.20 -12.64
CA LEU A 104 -0.68 4.27 -14.02
C LEU A 104 -1.83 5.28 -14.05
N ILE A 105 -1.76 6.26 -14.95
CA ILE A 105 -2.71 7.38 -14.99
C ILE A 105 -3.11 7.66 -16.44
N ASN A 106 -4.41 7.80 -16.72
CA ASN A 106 -4.93 8.23 -18.03
C ASN A 106 -4.38 7.38 -19.20
N ILE A 107 -4.59 6.06 -19.15
CA ILE A 107 -4.14 5.14 -20.20
C ILE A 107 -5.35 4.46 -20.83
N ARG A 108 -5.39 4.44 -22.17
CA ARG A 108 -6.39 3.72 -22.95
C ARG A 108 -5.76 2.51 -23.64
N PHE A 109 -6.31 1.33 -23.43
CA PHE A 109 -5.86 0.09 -24.06
C PHE A 109 -6.82 -0.30 -25.18
N GLU A 110 -6.29 -0.47 -26.40
CA GLU A 110 -7.02 -1.00 -27.55
C GLU A 110 -6.55 -2.44 -27.82
N LEU A 111 -7.44 -3.41 -27.57
CA LEU A 111 -7.14 -4.83 -27.58
C LEU A 111 -8.05 -5.57 -28.58
N SER A 112 -7.60 -6.71 -29.10
CA SER A 112 -8.44 -7.53 -29.99
C SER A 112 -9.70 -8.02 -29.29
N ARG A 113 -10.84 -7.93 -29.99
CA ARG A 113 -12.16 -8.43 -29.58
C ARG A 113 -12.52 -9.77 -30.21
N ALA A 114 -11.57 -10.40 -30.93
CA ALA A 114 -11.84 -11.69 -31.55
C ALA A 114 -12.16 -12.74 -30.47
N PRO A 115 -13.05 -13.72 -30.73
CA PRO A 115 -13.42 -14.73 -29.74
C PRO A 115 -12.24 -15.55 -29.19
N ASN A 116 -11.17 -15.72 -29.97
CA ASN A 116 -9.95 -16.44 -29.60
C ASN A 116 -8.84 -15.52 -29.05
N THR A 117 -9.15 -14.27 -28.69
CA THR A 117 -8.15 -13.30 -28.22
C THR A 117 -7.42 -13.81 -26.97
N ALA A 118 -6.11 -13.61 -26.95
CA ALA A 118 -5.22 -13.79 -25.82
C ALA A 118 -4.64 -12.44 -25.35
N HIS A 119 -5.15 -11.33 -25.89
CA HIS A 119 -4.68 -9.99 -25.58
C HIS A 119 -5.06 -9.58 -24.15
N GLN A 120 -4.21 -8.78 -23.53
CA GLN A 120 -4.34 -8.33 -22.15
C GLN A 120 -3.98 -6.85 -22.04
N GLY A 121 -4.72 -6.08 -21.26
CA GLY A 121 -4.34 -4.69 -20.99
C GLY A 121 -3.11 -4.64 -20.08
N ILE A 122 -3.29 -5.12 -18.85
CA ILE A 122 -2.24 -5.23 -17.83
C ILE A 122 -2.01 -6.68 -17.47
N TRP A 123 -0.74 -7.08 -17.41
CA TRP A 123 -0.27 -8.30 -16.79
C TRP A 123 0.58 -7.96 -15.56
N MET A 124 0.24 -8.52 -14.41
CA MET A 124 0.96 -8.33 -13.15
C MET A 124 0.92 -9.64 -12.37
N GLU A 125 2.04 -10.33 -12.24
CA GLU A 125 2.11 -11.63 -11.59
C GLU A 125 2.38 -11.57 -10.08
N ASN A 126 3.06 -10.53 -9.59
CA ASN A 126 3.31 -10.26 -8.17
C ASN A 126 3.82 -8.81 -7.96
N GLY A 127 4.12 -8.45 -6.71
CA GLY A 127 4.66 -7.16 -6.29
C GLY A 127 4.16 -6.75 -4.90
N SER A 128 4.46 -5.53 -4.46
CA SER A 128 3.91 -4.90 -3.23
C SER A 128 3.33 -3.52 -3.57
N GLY A 129 2.27 -3.56 -4.35
CA GLY A 129 1.83 -2.46 -5.16
C GLY A 129 1.13 -1.34 -4.41
N GLY A 130 1.00 -0.27 -5.20
CA GLY A 130 0.43 1.01 -4.84
C GLY A 130 -0.85 1.30 -5.62
N TYR A 131 -0.78 2.17 -6.62
CA TYR A 131 -1.95 2.84 -7.18
C TYR A 131 -2.05 2.75 -8.71
N MET A 132 -3.27 2.65 -9.24
CA MET A 132 -3.56 2.87 -10.65
C MET A 132 -4.94 3.48 -10.81
N GLY A 133 -5.07 4.42 -11.74
CA GLY A 133 -6.30 5.16 -11.92
C GLY A 133 -6.56 5.67 -13.32
N ASP A 134 -7.82 5.99 -13.60
CA ASP A 134 -8.23 6.70 -14.81
C ASP A 134 -7.89 5.93 -16.09
N LEU A 135 -8.14 4.61 -16.07
CA LEU A 135 -7.79 3.70 -17.16
C LEU A 135 -9.02 3.28 -17.96
N VAL A 136 -8.85 3.11 -19.27
CA VAL A 136 -9.91 2.60 -20.16
C VAL A 136 -9.40 1.40 -20.94
N PHE A 137 -10.14 0.30 -20.91
CA PHE A 137 -9.79 -0.94 -21.61
C PHE A 137 -10.88 -1.27 -22.64
N ASN A 138 -10.48 -1.49 -23.89
CA ASN A 138 -11.39 -1.78 -25.00
C ASN A 138 -11.05 -3.14 -25.64
N GLY A 139 -11.83 -4.17 -25.32
CA GLY A 139 -11.63 -5.53 -25.79
C GLY A 139 -10.71 -6.38 -24.90
N GLY A 140 -10.10 -7.41 -25.48
CA GLY A 140 -9.13 -8.28 -24.81
C GLY A 140 -9.76 -9.48 -24.11
N LYS A 141 -8.90 -10.47 -23.80
CA LYS A 141 -9.24 -11.58 -22.92
C LYS A 141 -9.40 -11.07 -21.50
N PHE A 142 -8.42 -10.26 -21.07
CA PHE A 142 -8.38 -9.61 -19.77
C PHE A 142 -8.15 -8.11 -19.94
N GLY A 143 -8.92 -7.28 -19.25
CA GLY A 143 -8.52 -5.89 -19.02
C GLY A 143 -7.28 -5.87 -18.12
N ILE A 144 -7.42 -6.45 -16.92
CA ILE A 144 -6.33 -6.65 -15.96
C ILE A 144 -6.24 -8.13 -15.62
N TRP A 145 -5.08 -8.74 -15.80
CA TRP A 145 -4.72 -10.01 -15.17
C TRP A 145 -3.69 -9.70 -14.07
N GLY A 146 -4.15 -9.72 -12.82
CA GLY A 146 -3.40 -9.15 -11.69
C GLY A 146 -3.21 -10.11 -10.52
N GLY A 147 -2.01 -10.09 -9.97
CA GLY A 147 -1.61 -10.73 -8.73
C GLY A 147 -0.58 -9.85 -8.01
N ASN A 148 -0.84 -9.49 -6.77
CA ASN A 148 0.01 -8.59 -5.97
C ASN A 148 -0.44 -8.64 -4.52
N GLN A 149 0.44 -8.38 -3.55
CA GLN A 149 0.09 -8.31 -2.13
C GLN A 149 -1.13 -7.40 -1.91
N GLN A 150 -1.06 -6.17 -2.40
CA GLN A 150 -2.13 -5.20 -2.31
C GLN A 150 -2.10 -4.16 -3.43
N PHE A 151 -3.24 -3.52 -3.68
CA PHE A 151 -3.33 -2.40 -4.64
C PHE A 151 -4.60 -1.58 -4.42
N THR A 152 -4.56 -0.31 -4.83
CA THR A 152 -5.73 0.55 -4.98
C THR A 152 -5.95 0.89 -6.44
N VAL A 153 -7.15 0.59 -6.94
CA VAL A 153 -7.56 0.80 -8.33
C VAL A 153 -8.75 1.76 -8.35
N LYS A 154 -8.62 2.91 -9.00
CA LYS A 154 -9.66 3.96 -9.00
C LYS A 154 -10.11 4.33 -10.41
N ASN A 155 -11.41 4.54 -10.61
CA ASN A 155 -11.98 5.14 -11.82
C ASN A 155 -11.52 4.46 -13.13
N ILE A 156 -11.67 3.14 -13.22
CA ILE A 156 -11.37 2.40 -14.46
C ILE A 156 -12.64 2.00 -15.19
N THR A 157 -12.57 1.96 -16.52
CA THR A 157 -13.67 1.51 -17.39
C THR A 157 -13.20 0.39 -18.29
N ILE A 158 -13.91 -0.74 -18.29
CA ILE A 158 -13.60 -1.90 -19.12
C ILE A 158 -14.78 -2.22 -20.03
N ASN A 159 -14.53 -2.23 -21.34
CA ASN A 159 -15.54 -2.38 -22.38
C ASN A 159 -15.26 -3.63 -23.23
N ASN A 160 -16.26 -4.49 -23.40
CA ASN A 160 -16.22 -5.62 -24.35
C ASN A 160 -15.08 -6.62 -24.11
N ALA A 161 -14.59 -6.75 -22.87
CA ALA A 161 -13.61 -7.76 -22.51
C ALA A 161 -14.29 -9.12 -22.30
N GLN A 162 -13.56 -10.23 -22.47
CA GLN A 162 -14.08 -11.53 -22.03
C GLN A 162 -14.23 -11.53 -20.51
N THR A 163 -13.13 -11.34 -19.80
CA THR A 163 -13.12 -11.09 -18.37
C THR A 163 -12.52 -9.70 -18.14
N GLY A 164 -13.21 -8.85 -17.38
CA GLY A 164 -12.70 -7.51 -17.11
C GLY A 164 -11.44 -7.55 -16.26
N ILE A 165 -11.55 -8.16 -15.08
CA ILE A 165 -10.44 -8.30 -14.11
C ILE A 165 -10.32 -9.77 -13.71
N TYR A 166 -9.19 -10.38 -14.05
CA TYR A 166 -8.80 -11.69 -13.57
C TYR A 166 -7.85 -11.53 -12.38
N SER A 167 -8.33 -11.87 -11.19
CA SER A 167 -7.57 -11.77 -9.94
C SER A 167 -6.91 -13.10 -9.63
N LEU A 168 -5.60 -13.18 -9.88
CA LEU A 168 -4.79 -14.38 -9.72
C LEU A 168 -4.52 -14.70 -8.23
N TRP A 169 -4.02 -13.72 -7.49
CA TRP A 169 -3.78 -13.82 -6.05
C TRP A 169 -3.64 -12.42 -5.43
N ASN A 170 -3.98 -12.28 -4.15
CA ASN A 170 -3.64 -11.08 -3.37
C ASN A 170 -3.73 -11.36 -1.88
N TRP A 171 -3.35 -10.38 -1.06
CA TRP A 171 -3.76 -10.31 0.34
C TRP A 171 -5.01 -9.44 0.50
N GLY A 172 -5.05 -8.28 -0.18
CA GLY A 172 -6.26 -7.46 -0.26
C GLY A 172 -6.14 -6.28 -1.22
N TRP A 173 -7.12 -6.09 -2.10
CA TRP A 173 -7.18 -4.96 -3.02
C TRP A 173 -8.44 -4.13 -2.82
N THR A 174 -8.36 -2.83 -3.15
CA THR A 174 -9.50 -1.91 -3.15
C THR A 174 -9.77 -1.37 -4.54
N TYR A 175 -11.03 -1.43 -4.96
CA TYR A 175 -11.52 -0.95 -6.25
C TYR A 175 -12.58 0.12 -6.00
N GLN A 176 -12.32 1.36 -6.43
CA GLN A 176 -13.24 2.49 -6.31
C GLN A 176 -13.69 2.96 -7.69
N GLY A 177 -15.00 3.06 -7.92
CA GLY A 177 -15.53 3.67 -9.15
C GLY A 177 -15.28 2.84 -10.42
N VAL A 178 -15.27 1.52 -10.33
CA VAL A 178 -15.02 0.64 -11.49
C VAL A 178 -16.25 0.49 -12.37
N LYS A 179 -16.05 0.51 -13.69
CA LYS A 179 -17.13 0.40 -14.68
C LYS A 179 -16.89 -0.78 -15.62
N PHE A 180 -17.90 -1.63 -15.78
CA PHE A 180 -17.89 -2.73 -16.76
C PHE A 180 -19.03 -2.56 -17.74
N ASN A 181 -18.73 -2.62 -19.04
CA ASN A 181 -19.72 -2.51 -20.10
C ASN A 181 -19.55 -3.64 -21.11
N ASN A 182 -20.58 -4.48 -21.27
CA ASN A 182 -20.60 -5.56 -22.26
C ASN A 182 -19.46 -6.59 -22.09
N CYS A 183 -18.93 -6.77 -20.88
CA CYS A 183 -18.00 -7.86 -20.57
C CYS A 183 -18.74 -9.18 -20.38
N GLN A 184 -18.09 -10.34 -20.55
CA GLN A 184 -18.73 -11.63 -20.18
C GLN A 184 -18.71 -11.83 -18.66
N ILE A 185 -17.56 -11.55 -18.04
CA ILE A 185 -17.37 -11.55 -16.58
C ILE A 185 -16.76 -10.21 -16.18
N GLY A 186 -17.26 -9.58 -15.11
CA GLY A 186 -16.64 -8.39 -14.52
C GLY A 186 -15.34 -8.74 -13.81
N PHE A 187 -15.45 -9.46 -12.70
CA PHE A 187 -14.35 -10.03 -11.93
C PHE A 187 -14.39 -11.56 -11.95
N GLU A 188 -13.28 -12.16 -12.35
CA GLU A 188 -13.00 -13.58 -12.14
C GLU A 188 -11.94 -13.70 -11.04
N ILE A 189 -12.28 -14.36 -9.95
CA ILE A 189 -11.51 -14.36 -8.70
C ILE A 189 -11.08 -15.79 -8.40
N VAL A 190 -9.77 -16.03 -8.44
CA VAL A 190 -9.22 -17.32 -8.03
C VAL A 190 -9.28 -17.45 -6.51
N THR A 191 -9.94 -18.49 -6.01
CA THR A 191 -10.10 -18.82 -4.58
C THR A 191 -9.74 -20.28 -4.28
N GLY A 192 -9.62 -20.66 -3.00
CA GLY A 192 -9.38 -22.02 -2.53
C GLY A 192 -7.93 -22.33 -2.16
N GLY A 193 -6.97 -21.54 -2.63
CA GLY A 193 -5.55 -21.72 -2.32
C GLY A 193 -5.12 -20.91 -1.10
N ARG A 194 -4.69 -21.59 -0.03
CA ARG A 194 -4.34 -20.99 1.29
C ARG A 194 -2.88 -21.24 1.71
N ALA A 195 -2.17 -22.12 1.02
CA ALA A 195 -0.78 -22.44 1.30
C ALA A 195 0.15 -21.42 0.61
N ALA A 196 1.31 -21.13 1.19
CA ALA A 196 2.24 -20.11 0.67
C ALA A 196 2.61 -20.32 -0.81
N GLY A 197 2.84 -21.58 -1.25
CA GLY A 197 3.19 -21.91 -2.64
C GLY A 197 2.01 -21.97 -3.62
N GLY A 198 0.78 -21.73 -3.16
CA GLY A 198 -0.44 -21.77 -3.96
C GLY A 198 -1.48 -20.77 -3.47
N GLN A 199 -1.04 -19.64 -2.92
CA GLN A 199 -1.92 -18.61 -2.37
C GLN A 199 -2.76 -18.02 -3.50
N THR A 200 -4.06 -17.90 -3.25
CA THR A 200 -5.03 -17.28 -4.17
C THR A 200 -5.54 -15.97 -3.57
N VAL A 201 -6.63 -15.40 -4.10
CA VAL A 201 -7.13 -14.09 -3.66
C VAL A 201 -7.57 -14.15 -2.19
N GLY A 202 -6.96 -13.29 -1.37
CA GLY A 202 -7.31 -13.11 0.04
C GLY A 202 -8.55 -12.25 0.22
N ALA A 203 -8.58 -11.05 -0.40
CA ALA A 203 -9.69 -10.12 -0.24
C ALA A 203 -9.88 -9.17 -1.43
N GLN A 204 -11.15 -8.82 -1.70
CA GLN A 204 -11.55 -7.76 -2.63
C GLN A 204 -12.54 -6.81 -1.96
N ALA A 205 -12.18 -5.53 -1.91
CA ALA A 205 -13.07 -4.46 -1.46
C ALA A 205 -13.48 -3.60 -2.66
N ILE A 206 -14.76 -3.61 -3.02
CA ILE A 206 -15.28 -2.94 -4.22
C ILE A 206 -16.35 -1.91 -3.81
N ILE A 207 -16.13 -0.65 -4.15
CA ILE A 207 -17.00 0.47 -3.83
C ILE A 207 -17.35 1.32 -5.06
N ASP A 208 -18.59 1.77 -5.14
CA ASP A 208 -19.11 2.70 -6.16
C ASP A 208 -18.98 2.17 -7.61
N ALA A 209 -19.16 0.86 -7.80
CA ALA A 209 -19.05 0.22 -9.11
C ALA A 209 -20.34 0.35 -9.94
N THR A 210 -20.19 0.45 -11.26
CA THR A 210 -21.32 0.42 -12.21
C THR A 210 -21.10 -0.68 -13.25
N VAL A 211 -22.05 -1.60 -13.38
CA VAL A 211 -21.94 -2.80 -14.23
C VAL A 211 -23.12 -2.84 -15.19
N THR A 212 -22.84 -2.86 -16.49
CA THR A 212 -23.88 -2.83 -17.53
C THR A 212 -23.68 -3.92 -18.57
N HIS A 213 -24.77 -4.62 -18.91
CA HIS A 213 -24.80 -5.64 -19.98
C HIS A 213 -23.73 -6.72 -19.82
N THR A 214 -23.44 -7.10 -18.57
CA THR A 214 -22.42 -8.10 -18.24
C THR A 214 -23.10 -9.27 -17.56
N PRO A 215 -23.12 -10.47 -18.17
CA PRO A 215 -23.85 -11.62 -17.65
C PRO A 215 -23.53 -11.97 -16.18
N ILE A 216 -22.25 -11.86 -15.82
CA ILE A 216 -21.75 -12.17 -14.48
C ILE A 216 -20.89 -11.01 -13.98
N PHE A 217 -21.28 -10.38 -12.88
CA PHE A 217 -20.43 -9.36 -12.25
C PHE A 217 -19.22 -10.00 -11.56
N ILE A 218 -19.42 -10.92 -10.62
CA ILE A 218 -18.35 -11.62 -9.90
C ILE A 218 -18.49 -13.13 -10.04
N GLN A 219 -17.40 -13.81 -10.38
CA GLN A 219 -17.27 -15.26 -10.35
C GLN A 219 -16.06 -15.67 -9.50
N THR A 220 -16.28 -16.49 -8.47
CA THR A 220 -15.18 -17.17 -7.75
C THR A 220 -14.91 -18.55 -8.35
N THR A 221 -13.67 -19.03 -8.31
CA THR A 221 -13.34 -20.37 -8.84
C THR A 221 -13.79 -21.50 -7.92
N GLN A 222 -13.76 -21.29 -6.60
CA GLN A 222 -14.20 -22.25 -5.58
C GLN A 222 -15.26 -21.64 -4.64
N PRO A 223 -16.20 -22.47 -4.12
CA PRO A 223 -17.17 -22.03 -3.12
C PRO A 223 -16.51 -21.89 -1.73
N SER A 224 -16.99 -20.94 -0.92
CA SER A 224 -16.47 -20.71 0.45
C SER A 224 -16.96 -21.73 1.49
N ASN A 225 -18.04 -22.48 1.19
CA ASN A 225 -18.58 -23.58 2.01
C ASN A 225 -18.78 -23.23 3.50
N GLY A 226 -19.20 -22.00 3.81
CA GLY A 226 -19.45 -21.55 5.18
C GLY A 226 -18.20 -21.13 5.97
N THR A 227 -17.04 -21.04 5.32
CA THR A 227 -15.78 -20.59 5.93
C THR A 227 -15.10 -19.53 5.08
N LEU A 228 -14.26 -18.70 5.70
CA LEU A 228 -13.53 -17.65 4.97
C LEU A 228 -12.59 -18.27 3.92
N ASP A 229 -12.87 -18.00 2.65
CA ASP A 229 -12.04 -18.34 1.49
C ASP A 229 -12.32 -17.35 0.36
N GLY A 230 -11.45 -16.34 0.19
CA GLY A 230 -11.70 -15.19 -0.67
C GLY A 230 -12.75 -14.22 -0.10
N SER A 231 -12.31 -13.26 0.71
CA SER A 231 -13.18 -12.21 1.26
C SER A 231 -13.65 -11.26 0.15
N ILE A 232 -14.93 -10.89 0.17
CA ILE A 232 -15.49 -9.91 -0.78
C ILE A 232 -16.39 -8.95 -0.01
N ILE A 233 -16.19 -7.64 -0.21
CA ILE A 233 -17.16 -6.62 0.20
C ILE A 233 -17.55 -5.78 -1.01
N LEU A 234 -18.86 -5.65 -1.21
CA LEU A 234 -19.48 -4.78 -2.21
C LEU A 234 -20.18 -3.65 -1.49
N ASN A 235 -19.96 -2.42 -1.92
CA ASN A 235 -20.65 -1.26 -1.39
C ASN A 235 -21.04 -0.30 -2.53
N ASN A 236 -22.32 0.09 -2.58
CA ASN A 236 -22.86 0.94 -3.65
C ASN A 236 -22.54 0.43 -5.07
N VAL A 237 -22.98 -0.78 -5.40
CA VAL A 237 -22.78 -1.38 -6.73
C VAL A 237 -24.06 -1.33 -7.55
N GLU A 238 -24.03 -0.60 -8.66
CA GLU A 238 -25.15 -0.46 -9.60
C GLU A 238 -25.07 -1.51 -10.70
N LEU A 239 -26.14 -2.28 -10.87
CA LEU A 239 -26.25 -3.33 -11.88
C LEU A 239 -27.38 -2.99 -12.85
N THR A 240 -27.09 -2.99 -14.15
CA THR A 240 -28.10 -2.82 -15.21
C THR A 240 -27.96 -3.94 -16.24
N ASN A 241 -28.97 -4.80 -16.36
CA ASN A 241 -28.92 -6.01 -17.18
C ASN A 241 -27.67 -6.89 -16.88
N VAL A 242 -27.54 -7.27 -15.60
CA VAL A 242 -26.49 -8.16 -15.07
C VAL A 242 -27.19 -9.27 -14.28
N PRO A 243 -27.57 -10.40 -14.91
CA PRO A 243 -28.41 -11.42 -14.26
C PRO A 243 -27.79 -12.04 -12.99
N VAL A 244 -26.46 -12.14 -12.93
CA VAL A 244 -25.75 -12.75 -11.80
C VAL A 244 -24.78 -11.72 -11.21
N ALA A 245 -24.99 -11.36 -9.93
CA ALA A 245 -24.08 -10.45 -9.23
C ALA A 245 -22.86 -11.20 -8.69
N VAL A 246 -23.07 -12.36 -8.04
CA VAL A 246 -22.00 -13.22 -7.52
C VAL A 246 -22.35 -14.69 -7.80
N CYS A 247 -21.41 -15.45 -8.35
CA CYS A 247 -21.51 -16.90 -8.49
C CYS A 247 -20.18 -17.62 -8.29
N VAL A 248 -20.25 -18.94 -8.27
CA VAL A 248 -19.10 -19.85 -8.33
C VAL A 248 -18.99 -20.41 -9.75
N ALA A 249 -17.78 -20.69 -10.22
CA ALA A 249 -17.51 -21.22 -11.57
C ALA A 249 -18.26 -22.53 -11.89
N ASN A 250 -18.67 -23.29 -10.88
CA ASN A 250 -19.51 -24.49 -11.05
C ASN A 250 -21.00 -24.18 -11.39
N GLY A 251 -21.37 -22.91 -11.53
CA GLY A 251 -22.72 -22.46 -11.88
C GLY A 251 -23.59 -22.08 -10.67
N THR A 252 -23.12 -22.25 -9.44
CA THR A 252 -23.87 -21.89 -8.23
C THR A 252 -24.00 -20.39 -8.11
N VAL A 253 -25.22 -19.86 -8.15
CA VAL A 253 -25.49 -18.43 -7.92
C VAL A 253 -25.51 -18.16 -6.42
N VAL A 254 -24.67 -17.21 -5.99
CA VAL A 254 -24.53 -16.76 -4.61
C VAL A 254 -25.37 -15.51 -4.34
N LEU A 255 -25.35 -14.55 -5.27
CA LEU A 255 -26.16 -13.33 -5.21
C LEU A 255 -26.78 -13.08 -6.59
N PRO A 256 -28.12 -13.10 -6.72
CA PRO A 256 -28.78 -12.76 -7.99
C PRO A 256 -28.63 -11.26 -8.30
N GLY A 257 -28.50 -10.93 -9.58
CA GLY A 257 -28.44 -9.55 -10.07
C GLY A 257 -29.79 -9.02 -10.55
N THR A 258 -29.84 -8.50 -11.78
CA THR A 258 -31.04 -7.99 -12.49
C THR A 258 -30.99 -8.35 -13.98
N SER A 259 -32.11 -8.71 -14.57
CA SER A 259 -32.19 -9.12 -16.00
C SER A 259 -32.97 -8.14 -16.88
N SER A 260 -33.33 -6.97 -16.35
CA SER A 260 -34.05 -5.94 -17.10
C SER A 260 -33.10 -4.90 -17.68
N LEU A 261 -33.37 -4.48 -18.92
CA LEU A 261 -32.70 -3.34 -19.55
C LEU A 261 -33.13 -1.98 -18.97
N THR A 262 -34.28 -1.93 -18.29
CA THR A 262 -34.88 -0.69 -17.79
C THR A 262 -34.84 -0.54 -16.27
N GLN A 263 -34.41 -1.59 -15.54
CA GLN A 263 -34.32 -1.57 -14.09
C GLN A 263 -32.88 -1.75 -13.61
N THR A 264 -32.33 -0.67 -13.05
CA THR A 264 -31.07 -0.71 -12.30
C THR A 264 -31.32 -1.25 -10.89
N LYS A 265 -30.50 -2.21 -10.45
CA LYS A 265 -30.46 -2.72 -9.08
C LYS A 265 -29.21 -2.20 -8.40
N THR A 266 -29.36 -1.57 -7.24
CA THR A 266 -28.22 -1.16 -6.41
C THR A 266 -28.01 -2.16 -5.27
N ILE A 267 -26.81 -2.71 -5.17
CA ILE A 267 -26.35 -3.46 -4.00
C ILE A 267 -25.75 -2.43 -3.03
N GLU A 268 -26.49 -2.10 -1.98
CA GLU A 268 -26.02 -1.11 -1.00
C GLU A 268 -24.80 -1.60 -0.22
N THR A 269 -24.90 -2.75 0.45
CA THR A 269 -23.75 -3.46 1.02
C THR A 269 -23.99 -4.96 1.03
N TRP A 270 -23.00 -5.71 0.58
CA TRP A 270 -22.99 -7.17 0.62
C TRP A 270 -21.59 -7.67 0.97
N VAL A 271 -21.53 -8.74 1.75
CA VAL A 271 -20.26 -9.31 2.22
C VAL A 271 -20.23 -10.82 2.03
N GLN A 272 -19.04 -11.33 1.73
CA GLN A 272 -18.62 -12.72 1.88
C GLN A 272 -17.37 -12.74 2.77
N GLY A 273 -17.48 -13.27 3.98
CA GLY A 273 -16.37 -13.34 4.93
C GLY A 273 -16.81 -13.29 6.38
N ASN A 274 -15.85 -13.20 7.30
CA ASN A 274 -16.13 -13.14 8.73
C ASN A 274 -16.47 -11.70 9.16
N VAL A 275 -17.68 -11.50 9.67
CA VAL A 275 -18.17 -10.21 10.18
C VAL A 275 -18.06 -10.17 11.70
N TYR A 276 -17.58 -9.04 12.23
CA TYR A 276 -17.44 -8.76 13.65
C TYR A 276 -18.30 -7.55 14.03
N THR A 277 -18.86 -7.54 15.24
CA THR A 277 -19.66 -6.43 15.77
C THR A 277 -19.29 -6.15 17.23
N GLY A 278 -19.22 -4.87 17.60
CA GLY A 278 -18.89 -4.44 18.96
C GLY A 278 -17.57 -5.03 19.45
N ASN A 279 -17.62 -5.74 20.59
CA ASN A 279 -16.47 -6.38 21.22
C ASN A 279 -16.36 -7.90 20.97
N ALA A 280 -17.10 -8.42 19.97
CA ALA A 280 -17.10 -9.84 19.67
C ALA A 280 -15.69 -10.33 19.29
N GLN A 281 -15.20 -11.35 19.98
CA GLN A 281 -13.86 -11.93 19.76
C GLN A 281 -13.83 -12.94 18.61
N LYS A 282 -15.01 -13.40 18.15
CA LYS A 282 -15.15 -14.36 17.06
C LYS A 282 -16.07 -13.78 15.98
N GLY A 283 -15.63 -13.86 14.73
CA GLY A 283 -16.41 -13.43 13.58
C GLY A 283 -17.42 -14.49 13.18
N SER A 284 -18.51 -14.04 12.56
CA SER A 284 -19.50 -14.92 11.93
C SER A 284 -19.30 -14.90 10.42
N PHE A 285 -19.09 -16.07 9.82
CA PHE A 285 -19.06 -16.17 8.37
C PHE A 285 -20.42 -15.77 7.80
N THR A 286 -20.42 -14.75 6.96
CA THR A 286 -21.60 -14.14 6.37
C THR A 286 -21.41 -14.10 4.87
N GLN A 287 -22.45 -14.48 4.13
CA GLN A 287 -22.52 -14.40 2.68
C GLN A 287 -23.88 -13.78 2.29
N ALA A 288 -24.05 -12.51 2.63
CA ALA A 288 -25.35 -11.84 2.62
C ALA A 288 -25.24 -10.31 2.56
N SER A 289 -26.36 -9.66 2.27
CA SER A 289 -26.49 -8.22 2.44
C SER A 289 -26.50 -7.87 3.93
N ILE A 290 -25.80 -6.80 4.28
CA ILE A 290 -25.73 -6.29 5.65
C ILE A 290 -25.97 -4.78 5.66
N SER A 291 -26.19 -4.19 6.83
CA SER A 291 -26.19 -2.73 6.98
C SER A 291 -24.82 -2.18 6.57
N GLY A 292 -24.82 -1.21 5.65
CA GLY A 292 -23.60 -0.59 5.16
C GLY A 292 -22.94 0.35 6.17
N PRO A 293 -21.66 0.69 5.96
CA PRO A 293 -21.01 1.73 6.74
C PRO A 293 -21.69 3.09 6.50
N SER A 294 -21.83 3.88 7.56
CA SER A 294 -22.20 5.29 7.41
C SER A 294 -21.07 6.04 6.71
N LYS A 295 -21.38 6.75 5.63
CA LYS A 295 -20.45 7.64 4.92
C LYS A 295 -20.87 9.08 5.21
N ALA A 296 -19.96 9.89 5.73
CA ALA A 296 -20.21 11.32 5.89
C ALA A 296 -20.44 11.98 4.52
N SER A 297 -21.43 12.86 4.40
CA SER A 297 -21.75 13.52 3.12
C SER A 297 -20.60 14.35 2.57
N SER A 298 -19.72 14.87 3.44
CA SER A 298 -18.50 15.59 3.03
C SER A 298 -17.52 14.72 2.25
N LEU A 299 -17.57 13.39 2.41
CA LEU A 299 -16.73 12.43 1.68
C LEU A 299 -17.28 12.08 0.30
N LEU A 300 -18.51 12.50 -0.01
CA LEU A 300 -19.26 12.04 -1.18
C LEU A 300 -19.39 13.13 -2.24
N ASP A 301 -19.27 12.75 -3.50
CA ASP A 301 -19.61 13.59 -4.66
C ASP A 301 -21.14 13.82 -4.77
N PRO A 302 -21.61 14.69 -5.68
CA PRO A 302 -23.03 14.94 -5.87
C PRO A 302 -23.87 13.69 -6.22
N GLU A 303 -23.24 12.66 -6.78
CA GLU A 303 -23.84 11.37 -7.10
C GLU A 303 -23.86 10.39 -5.90
N GLY A 304 -23.30 10.79 -4.75
CA GLY A 304 -23.26 9.98 -3.53
C GLY A 304 -22.14 8.94 -3.50
N LYS A 305 -21.17 9.03 -4.41
CA LYS A 305 -19.97 8.16 -4.47
C LYS A 305 -18.81 8.80 -3.73
N ILE A 306 -17.84 8.01 -3.28
CA ILE A 306 -16.62 8.55 -2.69
C ILE A 306 -15.93 9.44 -3.73
N VAL A 307 -15.60 10.68 -3.35
CA VAL A 307 -14.92 11.65 -4.23
C VAL A 307 -13.71 11.01 -4.90
N ALA A 308 -13.65 11.14 -6.23
CA ALA A 308 -12.56 10.65 -7.05
C ALA A 308 -11.95 11.83 -7.83
N ARG A 309 -10.83 12.38 -7.33
CA ARG A 309 -10.10 13.45 -7.99
C ARG A 309 -8.82 12.91 -8.64
N VAL A 310 -8.66 13.14 -9.93
CA VAL A 310 -7.50 12.66 -10.71
C VAL A 310 -6.25 13.45 -10.37
N HIS A 311 -5.07 12.89 -10.66
CA HIS A 311 -3.79 13.61 -10.63
C HIS A 311 -3.87 14.85 -11.54
N PRO A 312 -3.77 16.09 -11.01
CA PRO A 312 -3.81 17.30 -11.83
C PRO A 312 -2.60 17.41 -12.77
N GLN A 313 -2.82 17.53 -14.08
CA GLN A 313 -1.76 17.62 -15.08
C GLN A 313 -1.67 18.99 -15.77
N TYR A 314 -2.63 19.88 -15.49
CA TYR A 314 -2.68 21.25 -16.03
C TYR A 314 -2.58 21.30 -17.55
N GLU A 315 -3.16 20.31 -18.21
CA GLU A 315 -2.97 20.07 -19.63
C GLU A 315 -3.46 21.26 -20.47
N PHE A 316 -4.40 22.07 -20.00
CA PHE A 316 -4.90 23.24 -20.73
C PHE A 316 -4.21 24.57 -20.37
N ASN A 317 -3.23 24.55 -19.47
CA ASN A 317 -2.42 25.73 -19.14
C ASN A 317 -1.31 25.96 -20.18
N ASP A 318 -0.94 27.22 -20.37
CA ASP A 318 0.19 27.60 -21.22
C ASP A 318 1.47 27.62 -20.40
N VAL A 319 2.64 27.49 -21.07
CA VAL A 319 3.96 27.57 -20.39
C VAL A 319 4.10 28.86 -19.58
N GLY A 320 3.51 29.96 -20.05
CA GLY A 320 3.50 31.24 -19.34
C GLY A 320 2.72 31.26 -18.01
N ASP A 321 1.92 30.22 -17.72
CA ASP A 321 1.24 30.04 -16.43
C ASP A 321 2.15 29.43 -15.37
N PHE A 322 3.31 28.89 -15.77
CA PHE A 322 4.28 28.27 -14.88
C PHE A 322 5.40 29.22 -14.50
N VAL A 323 5.99 28.99 -13.33
CA VAL A 323 7.23 29.62 -12.88
C VAL A 323 8.18 28.56 -12.33
N SER A 324 9.41 28.52 -12.87
CA SER A 324 10.48 27.60 -12.43
C SER A 324 11.09 28.06 -11.11
N ALA A 325 11.34 27.12 -10.20
CA ALA A 325 12.07 27.37 -8.96
C ALA A 325 13.52 27.81 -9.22
N ARG A 326 14.16 27.21 -10.22
CA ARG A 326 15.54 27.53 -10.60
C ARG A 326 15.71 28.94 -11.15
N ASP A 327 14.75 29.39 -11.97
CA ASP A 327 14.71 30.76 -12.48
C ASP A 327 14.51 31.81 -11.37
N HIS A 328 14.04 31.38 -10.19
CA HIS A 328 13.84 32.21 -9.00
C HIS A 328 14.88 31.97 -7.90
N GLY A 329 16.01 31.35 -8.23
CA GLY A 329 17.19 31.27 -7.38
C GLY A 329 17.28 30.07 -6.46
N ALA A 330 16.34 29.11 -6.54
CA ALA A 330 16.47 27.83 -5.85
C ALA A 330 17.40 26.90 -6.66
N VAL A 331 18.52 26.47 -6.07
CA VAL A 331 19.59 25.77 -6.79
C VAL A 331 19.31 24.27 -6.90
N GLY A 332 18.80 23.63 -5.83
CA GLY A 332 18.44 22.21 -5.84
C GLY A 332 19.65 21.27 -5.99
N ASP A 333 20.82 21.66 -5.47
CA ASP A 333 22.09 20.92 -5.59
C ASP A 333 22.42 19.99 -4.41
N GLY A 334 21.55 19.92 -3.39
CA GLY A 334 21.74 19.14 -2.18
C GLY A 334 22.65 19.78 -1.13
N VAL A 335 23.13 21.01 -1.36
CA VAL A 335 24.09 21.70 -0.50
C VAL A 335 23.63 23.11 -0.16
N THR A 336 23.23 23.89 -1.16
CA THR A 336 22.77 25.27 -1.04
C THR A 336 21.46 25.32 -0.26
N ASP A 337 21.37 26.22 0.72
CA ASP A 337 20.13 26.47 1.45
C ASP A 337 19.15 27.27 0.57
N ASP A 338 18.14 26.57 0.07
CA ASP A 338 17.16 27.09 -0.87
C ASP A 338 15.94 27.71 -0.17
N THR A 339 15.92 27.73 1.16
CA THR A 339 14.73 28.11 1.93
C THR A 339 14.23 29.51 1.58
N ALA A 340 15.13 30.49 1.57
CA ALA A 340 14.77 31.89 1.33
C ALA A 340 14.29 32.12 -0.12
N ALA A 341 14.93 31.47 -1.10
CA ALA A 341 14.56 31.57 -2.50
C ALA A 341 13.17 30.95 -2.75
N LEU A 342 12.96 29.73 -2.23
CA LEU A 342 11.67 29.05 -2.34
C LEU A 342 10.56 29.82 -1.61
N GLN A 343 10.80 30.29 -0.39
CA GLN A 343 9.80 31.06 0.36
C GLN A 343 9.40 32.34 -0.40
N ALA A 344 10.37 33.11 -0.91
CA ALA A 344 10.09 34.31 -1.69
C ALA A 344 9.29 34.00 -2.96
N MET A 345 9.53 32.86 -3.60
CA MET A 345 8.77 32.42 -4.75
C MET A 345 7.33 32.05 -4.39
N PHE A 346 7.11 31.26 -3.34
CA PHE A 346 5.78 30.92 -2.87
C PHE A 346 4.97 32.16 -2.47
N ASP A 347 5.58 33.07 -1.71
CA ASP A 347 4.93 34.32 -1.27
C ASP A 347 4.48 35.18 -2.46
N ARG A 348 5.24 35.14 -3.57
CA ARG A 348 4.93 35.90 -4.78
C ARG A 348 3.88 35.25 -5.66
N TYR A 349 3.89 33.92 -5.79
CA TYR A 349 3.19 33.23 -6.88
C TYR A 349 2.07 32.29 -6.47
N ALA A 350 1.91 31.95 -5.18
CA ALA A 350 0.93 30.98 -4.68
C ALA A 350 -0.49 31.10 -5.28
N ASN A 351 -0.97 32.31 -5.58
CA ASN A 351 -2.34 32.52 -6.10
C ASN A 351 -2.40 32.96 -7.58
N SER A 352 -1.28 32.96 -8.30
CA SER A 352 -1.21 33.54 -9.66
C SER A 352 -0.52 32.67 -10.70
N LYS A 353 0.29 31.69 -10.28
CA LYS A 353 1.03 30.79 -11.18
C LYS A 353 1.01 29.36 -10.66
N ILE A 354 1.27 28.43 -11.58
CA ILE A 354 1.65 27.07 -11.22
C ILE A 354 3.15 27.09 -10.95
N ILE A 355 3.53 26.65 -9.77
CA ILE A 355 4.91 26.60 -9.34
C ILE A 355 5.51 25.27 -9.82
N PHE A 356 6.52 25.36 -10.67
CA PHE A 356 7.29 24.22 -11.16
C PHE A 356 8.58 24.08 -10.34
N LEU A 357 8.65 23.05 -9.51
CA LEU A 357 9.85 22.71 -8.76
C LEU A 357 10.69 21.79 -9.63
N ASP A 358 11.67 22.34 -10.32
CA ASP A 358 12.58 21.61 -11.21
C ASP A 358 13.24 20.43 -10.48
N ALA A 359 13.63 19.38 -11.21
CA ALA A 359 14.29 18.22 -10.59
C ALA A 359 15.53 18.66 -9.79
N GLY A 360 15.68 18.17 -8.56
CA GLY A 360 16.75 18.61 -7.68
C GLY A 360 16.53 18.26 -6.21
N PHE A 361 17.56 18.50 -5.40
CA PHE A 361 17.54 18.29 -3.96
C PHE A 361 17.70 19.63 -3.23
N TYR A 362 16.59 20.18 -2.76
CA TYR A 362 16.51 21.52 -2.20
C TYR A 362 16.65 21.46 -0.67
N ILE A 363 17.75 22.00 -0.13
CA ILE A 363 18.00 22.01 1.31
C ILE A 363 17.18 23.10 1.98
N LEU A 364 16.47 22.74 3.05
CA LEU A 364 15.70 23.64 3.89
C LEU A 364 16.32 23.72 5.28
N SER A 365 16.85 24.88 5.67
CA SER A 365 17.42 25.11 7.01
C SER A 365 16.42 25.66 8.02
N SER A 366 15.25 26.11 7.55
CA SER A 366 14.14 26.61 8.36
C SER A 366 12.80 26.26 7.73
N THR A 367 11.70 26.46 8.45
CA THR A 367 10.37 26.07 7.96
C THR A 367 10.01 26.77 6.66
N LEU A 368 9.77 26.00 5.60
CA LEU A 368 9.20 26.47 4.35
C LEU A 368 7.67 26.44 4.45
N THR A 369 7.01 27.57 4.31
CA THR A 369 5.55 27.66 4.29
C THR A 369 5.04 27.78 2.86
N ILE A 370 4.24 26.82 2.42
CA ILE A 370 3.54 26.81 1.13
C ILE A 370 2.15 27.43 1.36
N PRO A 371 1.86 28.65 0.87
CA PRO A 371 0.61 29.34 1.15
C PRO A 371 -0.61 28.64 0.53
N ALA A 372 -1.78 28.80 1.15
CA ALA A 372 -3.04 28.40 0.53
C ALA A 372 -3.24 29.16 -0.80
N GLY A 373 -3.79 28.47 -1.80
CA GLY A 373 -3.88 28.89 -3.20
C GLY A 373 -2.88 28.19 -4.12
N THR A 374 -1.81 27.62 -3.57
CA THR A 374 -0.66 27.11 -4.33
C THR A 374 -0.99 25.86 -5.15
N ARG A 375 -0.43 25.84 -6.36
CA ARG A 375 -0.28 24.66 -7.21
C ARG A 375 1.21 24.40 -7.42
N LEU A 376 1.72 23.30 -6.92
CA LEU A 376 3.14 22.92 -6.92
C LEU A 376 3.29 21.60 -7.69
N VAL A 377 4.15 21.60 -8.70
CA VAL A 377 4.43 20.45 -9.57
C VAL A 377 5.92 20.18 -9.57
N GLY A 378 6.31 18.97 -9.21
CA GLY A 378 7.68 18.49 -9.36
C GLY A 378 7.98 17.93 -10.75
N GLU A 379 9.26 17.67 -11.01
CA GLU A 379 9.77 17.11 -12.26
C GLU A 379 10.47 15.79 -11.96
N ALA A 380 9.72 14.68 -12.01
CA ALA A 380 10.18 13.33 -11.68
C ALA A 380 10.75 13.18 -10.25
N TRP A 381 11.89 13.81 -9.94
CA TRP A 381 12.54 13.77 -8.63
C TRP A 381 12.89 15.15 -8.09
N SER A 382 11.87 15.83 -7.57
CA SER A 382 11.99 17.12 -6.90
C SER A 382 11.85 16.96 -5.39
N VAL A 383 12.94 17.19 -4.66
CA VAL A 383 13.07 16.83 -3.24
C VAL A 383 13.19 18.08 -2.36
N LEU A 384 12.31 18.22 -1.37
CA LEU A 384 12.41 19.22 -0.31
C LEU A 384 12.95 18.55 0.96
N ALA A 385 14.13 18.98 1.42
CA ALA A 385 14.90 18.26 2.45
C ALA A 385 15.27 19.15 3.66
N GLY A 386 14.65 18.88 4.81
CA GLY A 386 14.98 19.58 6.06
C GLY A 386 16.36 19.20 6.60
N LYS A 387 17.22 20.18 6.87
CA LYS A 387 18.59 19.97 7.35
C LYS A 387 19.00 20.98 8.42
N GLY A 388 19.73 20.49 9.42
CA GLY A 388 20.42 21.35 10.39
C GLY A 388 19.82 21.31 11.79
N LYS A 389 20.42 22.12 12.69
CA LYS A 389 20.19 22.05 14.14
C LYS A 389 18.73 22.26 14.55
N LEU A 390 17.97 23.01 13.78
CA LEU A 390 16.54 23.28 14.04
C LEU A 390 15.73 21.99 14.17
N TYR A 391 16.10 20.95 13.42
CA TYR A 391 15.36 19.70 13.32
C TYR A 391 15.92 18.57 14.18
N GLN A 392 16.86 18.84 15.09
CA GLN A 392 17.56 17.80 15.84
C GLN A 392 16.99 17.50 17.23
N ASP A 393 16.12 18.37 17.77
CA ASP A 393 15.61 18.23 19.12
C ASP A 393 14.19 17.64 19.15
N GLN A 394 14.07 16.35 19.49
CA GLN A 394 12.77 15.69 19.64
C GLN A 394 11.90 16.28 20.76
N LYS A 395 12.46 17.02 21.73
CA LYS A 395 11.68 17.66 22.80
C LYS A 395 11.03 18.95 22.32
N ASN A 396 11.61 19.58 21.30
CA ASN A 396 11.10 20.80 20.68
C ASN A 396 10.99 20.62 19.15
N PRO A 397 10.11 19.72 18.68
CA PRO A 397 10.01 19.40 17.27
C PRO A 397 9.60 20.62 16.43
N GLN A 398 10.14 20.72 15.22
CA GLN A 398 10.00 21.84 14.30
C GLN A 398 9.54 21.37 12.93
N VAL A 399 8.69 22.17 12.29
CA VAL A 399 8.13 21.87 10.96
C VAL A 399 9.16 22.14 9.87
N VAL A 400 9.36 21.18 8.96
CA VAL A 400 10.18 21.36 7.75
C VAL A 400 9.33 22.07 6.68
N VAL A 401 8.22 21.44 6.25
CA VAL A 401 7.28 22.04 5.29
C VAL A 401 5.92 22.24 5.94
N ARG A 402 5.43 23.48 5.92
CA ARG A 402 4.10 23.85 6.37
C ARG A 402 3.20 24.09 5.17
N VAL A 403 2.22 23.22 4.96
CA VAL A 403 1.26 23.34 3.86
C VAL A 403 0.01 24.09 4.33
N GLY A 404 -0.06 25.35 3.93
CA GLY A 404 -1.00 26.34 4.44
C GLY A 404 -0.59 26.88 5.82
N ALA A 405 -0.87 28.15 6.07
CA ALA A 405 -0.83 28.66 7.44
C ALA A 405 -1.96 28.00 8.27
N LYS A 406 -1.82 27.95 9.59
CA LYS A 406 -2.87 27.43 10.47
C LYS A 406 -4.18 28.18 10.24
N GLY A 407 -5.26 27.45 9.98
CA GLY A 407 -6.58 28.01 9.69
C GLY A 407 -6.73 28.64 8.30
N SER A 408 -5.71 28.53 7.42
CA SER A 408 -5.82 28.99 6.04
C SER A 408 -6.79 28.13 5.23
N GLN A 409 -7.40 28.76 4.24
CA GLN A 409 -8.32 28.11 3.31
C GLN A 409 -7.95 28.49 1.88
N GLY A 410 -7.95 27.54 0.97
CA GLY A 410 -7.63 27.76 -0.43
C GLY A 410 -7.34 26.45 -1.16
N VAL A 411 -7.21 26.53 -2.48
CA VAL A 411 -6.72 25.40 -3.28
C VAL A 411 -5.31 25.04 -2.81
N MET A 412 -5.01 23.76 -2.75
CA MET A 412 -3.65 23.27 -2.56
C MET A 412 -3.48 22.02 -3.40
N GLU A 413 -2.63 22.09 -4.42
CA GLU A 413 -2.35 20.96 -5.30
C GLU A 413 -0.84 20.72 -5.30
N ILE A 414 -0.40 19.56 -4.80
CA ILE A 414 1.02 19.16 -4.82
C ILE A 414 1.15 17.86 -5.61
N THR A 415 1.94 17.86 -6.68
CA THR A 415 2.19 16.66 -7.50
C THR A 415 3.67 16.42 -7.70
N ASP A 416 4.10 15.15 -7.71
CA ASP A 416 5.47 14.75 -8.04
C ASP A 416 6.57 15.34 -7.11
N VAL A 417 6.25 15.58 -5.84
CA VAL A 417 7.20 16.12 -4.85
C VAL A 417 7.54 15.09 -3.80
N VAL A 418 8.82 14.99 -3.46
CA VAL A 418 9.31 14.17 -2.35
C VAL A 418 9.75 15.05 -1.19
N PHE A 419 9.26 14.74 -0.01
CA PHE A 419 9.67 15.38 1.24
C PHE A 419 10.60 14.47 2.02
N THR A 420 11.67 15.03 2.57
CA THR A 420 12.68 14.26 3.31
C THR A 420 13.40 15.11 4.36
N THR A 421 14.39 14.50 5.00
CA THR A 421 15.36 15.16 5.89
C THR A 421 16.78 14.74 5.53
N VAL A 422 17.74 15.58 5.91
CA VAL A 422 19.15 15.22 5.97
C VAL A 422 19.52 15.04 7.43
N GLY A 423 19.88 13.80 7.78
CA GLY A 423 20.07 13.37 9.16
C GLY A 423 21.31 13.92 9.85
N PRO A 424 21.33 13.91 11.19
CA PRO A 424 20.23 13.49 12.07
C PRO A 424 19.16 14.58 12.20
N ALA A 425 17.89 14.17 12.34
CA ALA A 425 16.72 15.06 12.36
C ALA A 425 15.60 14.59 13.32
N ALA A 426 15.96 14.25 14.57
CA ALA A 426 15.04 13.70 15.58
C ALA A 426 13.84 14.59 15.95
N GLY A 427 13.89 15.88 15.64
CA GLY A 427 12.86 16.89 15.87
C GLY A 427 12.10 17.32 14.63
N ALA A 428 12.32 16.71 13.46
CA ALA A 428 11.62 17.12 12.23
C ALA A 428 10.15 16.66 12.21
N ILE A 429 9.22 17.61 12.09
CA ILE A 429 7.88 17.36 11.56
C ILE A 429 7.97 17.63 10.06
N VAL A 430 8.02 16.57 9.24
CA VAL A 430 8.42 16.71 7.83
C VAL A 430 7.39 17.51 7.06
N VAL A 431 6.11 17.15 7.20
CA VAL A 431 4.99 17.91 6.62
C VAL A 431 3.92 18.17 7.68
N GLU A 432 3.63 19.44 7.93
CA GLU A 432 2.45 19.88 8.68
C GLU A 432 1.40 20.41 7.70
N TRP A 433 0.28 19.70 7.59
CA TRP A 433 -0.81 20.00 6.68
C TRP A 433 -1.93 20.74 7.42
N ASN A 434 -2.11 22.03 7.08
CA ASN A 434 -3.03 22.94 7.76
C ASN A 434 -4.18 23.44 6.88
N VAL A 435 -3.97 23.47 5.57
CA VAL A 435 -4.89 24.10 4.62
C VAL A 435 -6.23 23.37 4.60
N LYS A 436 -7.30 24.16 4.58
CA LYS A 436 -8.66 23.72 4.29
C LYS A 436 -9.00 23.98 2.83
N GLU A 437 -9.68 23.05 2.18
CA GLU A 437 -10.17 23.24 0.82
C GLU A 437 -11.19 24.40 0.75
N PRO A 438 -11.30 25.09 -0.41
CA PRO A 438 -12.33 26.11 -0.62
C PRO A 438 -13.74 25.51 -0.52
N GLU A 439 -14.70 26.31 -0.11
CA GLU A 439 -16.10 25.91 -0.14
C GLU A 439 -16.54 25.57 -1.57
N GLY A 440 -17.25 24.44 -1.74
CA GLY A 440 -17.72 23.97 -3.04
C GLY A 440 -16.66 23.32 -3.94
N VAL A 441 -15.41 23.19 -3.47
CA VAL A 441 -14.31 22.55 -4.22
C VAL A 441 -13.83 21.31 -3.46
N GLN A 442 -14.50 20.18 -3.68
CA GLN A 442 -14.13 18.92 -3.03
C GLN A 442 -12.77 18.41 -3.49
N ALA A 443 -12.02 17.84 -2.56
CA ALA A 443 -10.62 17.47 -2.76
C ALA A 443 -9.78 18.66 -3.25
N GLY A 444 -10.18 19.90 -2.95
CA GLY A 444 -9.54 21.14 -3.39
C GLY A 444 -8.16 21.36 -2.76
N ALA A 445 -7.88 20.64 -1.67
CA ALA A 445 -6.57 20.55 -1.04
C ALA A 445 -6.10 19.09 -1.05
N GLY A 446 -4.96 18.79 -1.68
CA GLY A 446 -4.45 17.42 -1.78
C GLY A 446 -3.06 17.30 -2.40
N MET A 447 -2.54 16.07 -2.37
CA MET A 447 -1.32 15.70 -3.05
C MET A 447 -1.45 14.36 -3.80
N TRP A 448 -0.80 14.26 -4.97
CA TRP A 448 -0.81 13.09 -5.85
C TRP A 448 0.61 12.71 -6.23
N ASP A 449 0.95 11.41 -6.23
CA ASP A 449 2.32 10.92 -6.53
C ASP A 449 3.40 11.75 -5.80
N SER A 450 3.10 12.12 -4.56
CA SER A 450 3.97 12.88 -3.69
C SER A 450 4.19 12.08 -2.42
N HIS A 451 5.44 12.00 -1.98
CA HIS A 451 5.87 10.98 -1.02
C HIS A 451 6.70 11.61 0.09
N ILE A 452 6.68 11.01 1.27
CA ILE A 452 7.63 11.32 2.34
C ILE A 452 8.58 10.14 2.40
N ARG A 453 9.84 10.36 1.99
CA ARG A 453 10.85 9.30 1.93
C ARG A 453 12.01 9.65 2.84
N LEU A 454 12.16 8.94 3.94
CA LEU A 454 13.16 9.21 4.96
C LEU A 454 14.29 8.19 4.90
N ALA A 455 15.53 8.67 4.95
CA ALA A 455 16.74 7.85 4.91
C ALA A 455 16.89 6.97 3.64
N GLY A 456 17.84 6.04 3.66
CA GLY A 456 17.97 4.96 2.66
C GLY A 456 18.16 5.41 1.21
N SER A 457 18.62 6.64 1.00
CA SER A 457 18.94 7.15 -0.32
C SER A 457 20.00 8.24 -0.25
N SER A 458 20.74 8.41 -1.33
CA SER A 458 21.87 9.33 -1.42
C SER A 458 21.44 10.77 -1.12
N GLY A 459 22.21 11.42 -0.24
CA GLY A 459 22.00 12.80 0.17
C GLY A 459 21.26 12.93 1.51
N THR A 460 20.71 11.84 2.04
CA THR A 460 20.02 11.83 3.33
C THR A 460 20.98 11.80 4.52
N ASN A 461 22.24 11.41 4.33
CA ASN A 461 23.20 11.17 5.42
C ASN A 461 22.72 10.07 6.41
N LEU A 462 21.83 9.21 5.95
CA LEU A 462 21.18 8.12 6.70
C LEU A 462 21.21 6.82 5.87
N GLU A 463 22.27 6.64 5.08
CA GLU A 463 22.58 5.48 4.25
C GLU A 463 23.29 4.37 5.06
N ALA A 464 23.45 3.19 4.46
CA ALA A 464 24.03 2.00 5.11
C ALA A 464 25.41 2.22 5.78
N PRO A 465 26.35 3.05 5.24
CA PRO A 465 27.60 3.35 5.93
C PRO A 465 27.42 4.08 7.26
N THR A 466 26.36 4.88 7.40
CA THR A 466 26.05 5.63 8.62
C THR A 466 25.15 4.82 9.56
N CYS A 467 24.18 4.10 8.99
CA CYS A 467 23.11 3.43 9.73
C CYS A 467 22.98 1.95 9.36
N PRO A 468 24.00 1.11 9.61
CA PRO A 468 23.98 -0.30 9.22
C PRO A 468 22.87 -1.09 9.95
N GLN A 469 22.43 -2.21 9.35
CA GLN A 469 21.43 -3.13 9.92
C GLN A 469 21.71 -3.47 11.41
N PHE A 470 22.95 -3.84 11.73
CA PHE A 470 23.35 -4.19 13.10
C PHE A 470 24.36 -3.16 13.62
N GLY A 471 23.86 -2.00 14.08
CA GLY A 471 24.66 -1.01 14.79
C GLY A 471 24.72 -1.29 16.29
N SER A 472 25.92 -1.25 16.89
CA SER A 472 26.11 -1.24 18.35
C SER A 472 26.28 0.17 18.93
N GLY A 473 26.13 1.21 18.09
CA GLY A 473 26.34 2.61 18.43
C GLY A 473 25.10 3.32 19.04
N PRO A 474 25.24 4.59 19.43
CA PRO A 474 24.12 5.41 19.89
C PRO A 474 23.08 5.60 18.77
N TYR A 475 21.82 5.85 19.14
CA TYR A 475 20.74 6.11 18.17
C TYR A 475 20.90 7.44 17.41
N ASP A 476 21.57 8.40 18.04
CA ASP A 476 21.71 9.80 17.62
C ASP A 476 22.04 10.04 16.13
N PRO A 477 23.01 9.36 15.48
CA PRO A 477 23.30 9.58 14.06
C PRO A 477 22.17 9.13 13.13
N CYS A 478 21.28 8.24 13.56
CA CYS A 478 20.31 7.56 12.70
C CYS A 478 18.86 8.03 12.88
N TYR A 479 18.65 9.17 13.54
CA TYR A 479 17.34 9.80 13.60
C TYR A 479 16.97 10.44 12.27
N ALA A 480 15.84 10.02 11.70
CA ALA A 480 15.32 10.51 10.43
C ALA A 480 14.23 11.58 10.61
N ALA A 481 13.28 11.41 11.55
CA ALA A 481 12.23 12.39 11.80
C ALA A 481 11.54 12.22 13.17
N PHE A 482 10.86 13.25 13.65
CA PHE A 482 9.94 13.17 14.79
C PHE A 482 8.54 12.64 14.36
N LEU A 483 8.00 13.22 13.29
CA LEU A 483 6.68 12.94 12.71
C LEU A 483 6.71 13.20 11.21
N SER A 484 6.28 12.24 10.40
CA SER A 484 6.34 12.37 8.94
C SER A 484 5.23 13.27 8.40
N LEU A 485 3.96 12.96 8.67
CA LEU A 485 2.81 13.76 8.22
C LEU A 485 1.88 14.09 9.39
N HIS A 486 1.62 15.38 9.60
CA HIS A 486 0.65 15.88 10.57
C HIS A 486 -0.50 16.59 9.87
N ILE A 487 -1.69 15.99 9.86
CA ILE A 487 -2.92 16.61 9.34
C ILE A 487 -3.65 17.23 10.53
N THR A 488 -3.61 18.56 10.59
CA THR A 488 -4.07 19.32 11.76
C THR A 488 -5.60 19.47 11.79
N PRO A 489 -6.20 19.87 12.94
CA PRO A 489 -7.66 19.81 13.13
C PRO A 489 -8.52 20.54 12.10
N SER A 490 -8.08 21.70 11.60
CA SER A 490 -8.85 22.49 10.63
C SER A 490 -8.64 22.09 9.17
N ALA A 491 -7.67 21.22 8.90
CA ALA A 491 -7.25 20.92 7.55
C ALA A 491 -8.20 19.93 6.87
N THR A 492 -8.23 19.94 5.55
CA THR A 492 -8.86 18.90 4.71
C THR A 492 -7.80 18.38 3.75
N GLY A 493 -7.94 17.17 3.23
CA GLY A 493 -6.88 16.62 2.39
C GLY A 493 -7.29 15.44 1.52
N TYR A 494 -6.86 15.46 0.27
CA TYR A 494 -6.92 14.33 -0.66
C TYR A 494 -5.50 13.81 -0.91
N PHE A 495 -5.15 12.65 -0.36
CA PHE A 495 -3.83 12.04 -0.45
C PHE A 495 -3.92 10.80 -1.31
N GLU A 496 -3.38 10.85 -2.52
CA GLU A 496 -3.46 9.77 -3.50
C GLU A 496 -2.07 9.29 -3.90
N SER A 497 -1.85 7.98 -3.84
CA SER A 497 -0.52 7.38 -4.11
C SER A 497 0.56 7.95 -3.18
N THR A 498 0.16 8.47 -2.01
CA THR A 498 1.10 9.01 -1.02
C THR A 498 1.74 7.88 -0.22
N TRP A 499 3.07 7.81 -0.28
CA TRP A 499 3.84 6.83 0.48
C TRP A 499 4.67 7.57 1.54
N VAL A 500 4.51 7.19 2.80
CA VAL A 500 5.25 7.70 3.95
C VAL A 500 6.16 6.59 4.44
N TRP A 501 7.39 6.58 3.94
CA TRP A 501 8.34 5.49 4.13
C TRP A 501 9.53 5.95 4.98
N LEU A 502 9.74 5.26 6.09
CA LEU A 502 11.03 5.26 6.79
C LEU A 502 11.85 4.08 6.25
N ALA A 503 13.02 4.36 5.68
CA ALA A 503 13.80 3.34 5.01
C ALA A 503 14.13 2.12 5.88
N ASP A 504 13.71 0.93 5.41
CA ASP A 504 14.11 -0.36 5.95
C ASP A 504 15.40 -0.90 5.30
N HIS A 505 15.74 -0.38 4.12
CA HIS A 505 16.95 -0.69 3.36
C HIS A 505 17.48 0.53 2.59
N ASP A 506 18.73 0.46 2.15
CA ASP A 506 19.37 1.51 1.36
C ASP A 506 19.23 1.27 -0.15
N LEU A 507 18.50 2.15 -0.83
CA LEU A 507 18.20 2.07 -2.26
C LEU A 507 19.41 2.33 -3.16
N ASP A 508 20.41 3.06 -2.68
CA ASP A 508 21.62 3.39 -3.45
C ASP A 508 22.81 2.47 -3.08
N TYR A 509 22.66 1.60 -2.07
CA TYR A 509 23.67 0.61 -1.70
C TYR A 509 23.60 -0.65 -2.58
N SER A 510 24.76 -1.20 -2.91
CA SER A 510 24.85 -2.43 -3.71
C SER A 510 24.12 -3.58 -3.01
N GLY A 511 23.05 -4.08 -3.64
CA GLY A 511 22.26 -5.20 -3.14
C GLY A 511 21.17 -4.81 -2.13
N GLU A 512 20.83 -3.52 -2.01
CA GLU A 512 19.67 -3.05 -1.24
C GLU A 512 19.69 -3.55 0.22
N GLY A 513 20.85 -3.39 0.87
CA GLY A 513 21.08 -3.89 2.23
C GLY A 513 20.18 -3.20 3.26
N MET A 514 19.66 -3.97 4.23
CA MET A 514 18.87 -3.44 5.33
C MET A 514 19.65 -2.40 6.16
N ILE A 515 18.95 -1.41 6.69
CA ILE A 515 19.50 -0.36 7.54
C ILE A 515 18.66 -0.18 8.81
N THR A 516 19.25 0.42 9.84
CA THR A 516 18.52 0.78 11.07
C THR A 516 18.47 2.29 11.23
N VAL A 517 17.30 2.87 10.97
CA VAL A 517 17.01 4.31 11.12
C VAL A 517 15.74 4.51 11.94
N TYR A 518 15.57 5.72 12.50
CA TYR A 518 14.53 5.98 13.49
C TYR A 518 13.70 7.21 13.12
N ALA A 519 12.42 7.00 12.81
CA ALA A 519 11.39 8.04 12.82
C ALA A 519 10.28 7.67 13.81
N GLY A 520 9.84 8.64 14.61
CA GLY A 520 8.92 8.38 15.71
C GLY A 520 7.53 7.97 15.24
N ARG A 521 6.97 8.73 14.30
CA ARG A 521 5.54 8.71 13.95
C ARG A 521 5.35 8.82 12.45
N GLY A 522 4.46 8.02 11.88
CA GLY A 522 4.08 8.11 10.46
C GLY A 522 3.12 9.25 10.20
N ILE A 523 1.83 8.93 10.17
CA ILE A 523 0.74 9.85 9.87
C ILE A 523 -0.10 10.08 11.13
N LEU A 524 -0.14 11.32 11.61
CA LEU A 524 -1.09 11.79 12.62
C LEU A 524 -2.18 12.60 11.93
N SER A 525 -3.44 12.22 12.10
CA SER A 525 -4.58 13.05 11.68
C SER A 525 -5.48 13.40 12.87
N GLU A 526 -5.72 14.69 13.01
CA GLU A 526 -6.70 15.27 13.94
C GLU A 526 -7.79 16.03 13.18
N SER A 527 -7.73 15.99 11.85
CA SER A 527 -8.64 16.71 10.96
C SER A 527 -10.10 16.36 11.21
N GLN A 528 -10.96 17.39 11.21
CA GLN A 528 -12.42 17.22 11.22
C GLN A 528 -12.99 16.86 9.84
N GLY A 529 -12.10 16.71 8.86
CA GLY A 529 -12.39 16.30 7.49
C GLY A 529 -13.04 17.38 6.61
N PRO A 530 -13.32 17.01 5.35
CA PRO A 530 -13.09 15.67 4.79
C PRO A 530 -11.61 15.35 4.53
N VAL A 531 -11.25 14.08 4.74
CA VAL A 531 -9.94 13.52 4.35
C VAL A 531 -10.14 12.24 3.55
N TRP A 532 -9.45 12.14 2.42
CA TRP A 532 -9.39 10.94 1.59
C TRP A 532 -7.95 10.45 1.51
N MET A 533 -7.73 9.19 1.86
CA MET A 533 -6.45 8.49 1.76
C MET A 533 -6.62 7.35 0.75
N ILE A 534 -6.25 7.62 -0.49
CA ILE A 534 -6.44 6.74 -1.64
C ILE A 534 -5.13 6.01 -1.95
N GLY A 535 -5.06 4.74 -1.58
CA GLY A 535 -3.86 3.92 -1.76
C GLY A 535 -2.63 4.46 -1.03
N THR A 536 -2.82 4.96 0.20
CA THR A 536 -1.70 5.47 1.00
C THR A 536 -1.01 4.36 1.77
N ALA A 537 0.30 4.50 1.98
CA ALA A 537 1.07 3.60 2.82
C ALA A 537 1.89 4.39 3.84
N SER A 538 2.01 3.86 5.07
CA SER A 538 2.91 4.40 6.10
C SER A 538 3.66 3.25 6.75
N GLU A 539 4.99 3.27 6.73
CA GLU A 539 5.78 2.09 7.09
C GLU A 539 6.98 2.41 7.98
N HIS A 540 7.29 1.46 8.86
CA HIS A 540 8.50 1.35 9.67
C HIS A 540 8.71 2.42 10.77
N HIS A 541 7.70 3.23 11.08
CA HIS A 541 7.81 4.21 12.16
C HIS A 541 7.77 3.53 13.53
N VAL A 542 8.48 4.10 14.52
CA VAL A 542 8.73 3.44 15.82
C VAL A 542 7.46 3.31 16.68
N ILE A 543 6.63 4.34 16.75
CA ILE A 543 5.47 4.39 17.66
C ILE A 543 4.19 3.94 16.93
N TYR A 544 3.91 4.54 15.78
CA TYR A 544 2.76 4.18 14.95
C TYR A 544 2.94 4.56 13.48
N GLN A 545 2.23 3.84 12.61
CA GLN A 545 2.13 4.15 11.21
C GLN A 545 0.98 5.14 10.94
N TYR A 546 -0.23 4.84 11.44
CA TYR A 546 -1.36 5.77 11.42
C TYR A 546 -1.90 6.01 12.84
N ASN A 547 -2.17 7.26 13.19
CA ASN A 547 -2.87 7.65 14.42
C ASN A 547 -3.95 8.67 14.11
N LEU A 548 -5.21 8.33 14.34
CA LEU A 548 -6.38 9.20 14.15
C LEU A 548 -6.93 9.60 15.51
N VAL A 549 -6.84 10.88 15.88
CA VAL A 549 -7.20 11.35 17.22
C VAL A 549 -8.18 12.50 17.14
N GLY A 550 -9.39 12.31 17.66
CA GLY A 550 -10.45 13.32 17.56
C GLY A 550 -10.84 13.62 16.12
N ALA A 551 -10.45 12.78 15.16
CA ALA A 551 -10.62 13.02 13.74
C ALA A 551 -12.06 12.70 13.30
N GLU A 552 -12.54 13.38 12.26
CA GLU A 552 -13.84 13.12 11.68
C GLU A 552 -13.79 12.99 10.15
N ASN A 553 -14.74 12.25 9.58
CA ASN A 553 -15.02 12.22 8.14
C ASN A 553 -13.78 11.85 7.31
N HIS A 554 -13.31 10.61 7.47
CA HIS A 554 -12.19 10.06 6.72
C HIS A 554 -12.62 8.87 5.86
N TYR A 555 -12.17 8.84 4.61
CA TYR A 555 -12.16 7.65 3.76
C TYR A 555 -10.72 7.19 3.56
N MET A 556 -10.46 5.91 3.80
CA MET A 556 -9.13 5.31 3.72
C MET A 556 -9.22 3.99 2.96
N GLY A 557 -8.77 3.96 1.70
CA GLY A 557 -8.99 2.83 0.80
C GLY A 557 -7.95 2.75 -0.31
N LEU A 558 -7.11 1.73 -0.37
CA LEU A 558 -6.63 0.90 0.76
C LEU A 558 -5.60 1.69 1.59
N ILE A 559 -5.43 1.34 2.87
CA ILE A 559 -4.21 1.69 3.63
C ILE A 559 -3.28 0.49 3.80
N GLN A 560 -1.98 0.74 3.79
CA GLN A 560 -0.97 -0.30 3.99
C GLN A 560 0.08 0.13 5.03
N THR A 561 0.58 -0.82 5.82
CA THR A 561 1.60 -0.59 6.85
C THR A 561 2.55 -1.76 7.09
N GLU A 562 3.78 -1.46 7.48
CA GLU A 562 4.72 -2.41 8.07
C GLU A 562 5.31 -1.90 9.40
N SER A 563 5.55 -2.82 10.35
CA SER A 563 6.39 -2.51 11.52
C SER A 563 7.87 -2.40 11.12
N PRO A 564 8.70 -1.59 11.79
CA PRO A 564 10.13 -1.56 11.54
C PRO A 564 10.80 -2.90 11.87
N TYR A 565 11.71 -3.35 11.03
CA TYR A 565 12.25 -4.71 11.11
C TYR A 565 13.09 -4.97 12.35
N PHE A 566 13.71 -3.93 12.92
CA PHE A 566 14.48 -4.03 14.16
C PHE A 566 13.59 -4.28 15.39
N GLN A 567 12.30 -3.89 15.36
CA GLN A 567 11.44 -4.08 16.52
C GLN A 567 11.24 -5.57 16.83
N PRO A 568 11.18 -5.95 18.11
CA PRO A 568 11.08 -5.10 19.32
C PRO A 568 12.44 -4.72 19.94
N LYS A 569 13.53 -4.65 19.16
CA LYS A 569 14.86 -4.24 19.66
C LYS A 569 15.40 -2.99 18.94
N PRO A 570 15.29 -1.80 19.55
CA PRO A 570 14.59 -1.54 20.81
C PRO A 570 13.07 -1.58 20.63
N ALA A 571 12.35 -1.74 21.74
CA ALA A 571 10.89 -1.75 21.75
C ALA A 571 10.35 -0.32 21.62
N ALA A 572 9.16 -0.17 21.02
CA ALA A 572 8.44 1.10 21.02
C ALA A 572 8.28 1.61 22.47
N PRO A 573 8.55 2.90 22.77
CA PRO A 573 8.73 4.02 21.84
C PRO A 573 10.21 4.34 21.55
N THR A 574 11.16 3.56 22.06
CA THR A 574 12.60 3.86 21.98
C THR A 574 13.05 3.86 20.51
N PRO A 575 13.83 4.86 20.06
CA PRO A 575 14.57 5.84 20.87
C PRO A 575 13.85 7.19 21.12
N PHE A 576 12.56 7.26 20.81
CA PHE A 576 11.74 8.43 21.09
C PHE A 576 11.08 8.35 22.48
N SER A 577 10.66 9.52 22.98
CA SER A 577 9.75 9.61 24.11
C SER A 577 8.30 9.73 23.65
N ILE A 578 7.37 9.18 24.43
CA ILE A 578 5.93 9.46 24.30
C ILE A 578 5.71 10.95 24.56
N ASP A 579 4.98 11.60 23.66
CA ASP A 579 4.64 13.02 23.73
C ASP A 579 3.12 13.19 23.69
N ALA A 580 2.56 13.64 24.82
CA ALA A 580 1.12 13.85 24.95
C ALA A 580 0.58 14.94 24.00
N ARG A 581 1.44 15.87 23.54
CA ARG A 581 1.07 16.93 22.57
C ARG A 581 0.69 16.36 21.20
N TYR A 582 1.20 15.18 20.86
CA TYR A 582 0.94 14.48 19.59
C TYR A 582 0.09 13.22 19.80
N HIS A 583 -0.53 13.11 20.97
CA HIS A 583 -1.50 12.07 21.31
C HIS A 583 -1.00 10.64 21.04
N ASP A 584 0.27 10.39 21.36
CA ASP A 584 0.85 9.07 21.15
C ASP A 584 0.07 7.98 21.90
N PRO A 585 -0.22 6.85 21.25
CA PRO A 585 -0.73 5.68 21.94
C PRO A 585 0.32 5.16 22.91
N ALA A 586 -0.13 4.73 24.09
CA ALA A 586 0.76 4.06 25.03
C ALA A 586 1.30 2.76 24.40
N PRO A 587 2.59 2.44 24.57
CA PRO A 587 3.11 1.12 24.23
C PRO A 587 2.36 0.05 25.01
N TYR A 588 2.03 -1.06 24.36
CA TYR A 588 1.44 -2.20 25.06
C TYR A 588 2.50 -2.94 25.89
N PRO A 589 2.12 -3.65 26.98
CA PRO A 589 3.09 -4.35 27.82
C PRO A 589 3.91 -5.39 27.05
N GLY A 590 5.18 -5.58 27.46
CA GLY A 590 6.09 -6.57 26.87
C GLY A 590 6.96 -5.99 25.74
N ASN A 591 7.24 -6.81 24.72
CA ASN A 591 8.05 -6.46 23.57
C ASN A 591 7.23 -5.64 22.55
N ALA A 592 6.96 -4.37 22.90
CA ALA A 592 6.13 -3.50 22.08
C ALA A 592 6.76 -3.19 20.71
N SER A 593 5.95 -3.36 19.67
CA SER A 593 6.21 -2.89 18.31
C SER A 593 5.21 -1.78 17.97
N SER A 594 5.46 -1.10 16.85
CA SER A 594 4.65 0.01 16.38
C SER A 594 3.17 -0.37 16.19
N TRP A 595 2.27 0.57 16.47
CA TRP A 595 0.88 0.41 16.07
C TRP A 595 0.74 0.60 14.56
N ALA A 596 0.19 -0.38 13.85
CA ALA A 596 -0.19 -0.18 12.45
C ALA A 596 -1.21 0.96 12.31
N LEU A 597 -2.25 0.93 13.15
CA LEU A 597 -3.29 1.94 13.21
C LEU A 597 -3.76 2.09 14.65
N ALA A 598 -3.84 3.33 15.13
CA ALA A 598 -4.51 3.71 16.37
C ALA A 598 -5.64 4.71 16.05
N VAL A 599 -6.81 4.50 16.64
CA VAL A 599 -7.97 5.38 16.49
C VAL A 599 -8.50 5.73 17.88
N LYS A 600 -8.62 7.02 18.19
CA LYS A 600 -9.03 7.51 19.51
C LYS A 600 -9.99 8.67 19.39
N ASN A 601 -11.19 8.51 19.97
CA ASN A 601 -12.23 9.55 20.01
C ASN A 601 -12.59 10.13 18.63
N SER A 602 -12.49 9.31 17.57
CA SER A 602 -12.75 9.72 16.18
C SER A 602 -14.10 9.19 15.71
N ASN A 603 -14.73 9.88 14.75
CA ASN A 603 -16.06 9.54 14.24
C ASN A 603 -16.11 9.55 12.70
N HIS A 604 -17.02 8.78 12.10
CA HIS A 604 -17.15 8.67 10.63
C HIS A 604 -15.82 8.35 9.91
N ILE A 605 -15.08 7.38 10.46
CA ILE A 605 -13.85 6.86 9.86
C ILE A 605 -14.20 5.59 9.09
N LEU A 606 -14.11 5.65 7.76
CA LEU A 606 -14.33 4.51 6.87
C LEU A 606 -12.99 4.01 6.33
N ILE A 607 -12.57 2.84 6.81
CA ILE A 607 -11.42 2.11 6.27
C ILE A 607 -11.95 1.00 5.38
N PHE A 608 -11.73 1.12 4.09
CA PHE A 608 -12.26 0.23 3.06
C PHE A 608 -11.10 -0.46 2.37
N GLY A 609 -10.59 -1.52 3.03
CA GLY A 609 -9.34 -2.20 2.70
C GLY A 609 -8.19 -1.76 3.61
N ALA A 610 -7.53 -2.73 4.25
CA ALA A 610 -6.33 -2.51 5.07
C ALA A 610 -5.34 -3.68 4.93
N GLY A 611 -4.06 -3.38 4.71
CA GLY A 611 -2.96 -4.33 4.67
C GLY A 611 -1.95 -4.00 5.76
N LEU A 612 -2.06 -4.64 6.93
CA LEU A 612 -1.33 -4.24 8.13
C LEU A 612 -0.35 -5.32 8.58
N TYR A 613 0.92 -5.19 8.21
CA TYR A 613 1.89 -6.28 8.26
C TYR A 613 2.93 -6.14 9.38
N SER A 614 3.47 -7.30 9.78
CA SER A 614 4.56 -7.42 10.74
C SER A 614 5.36 -8.66 10.37
N PHE A 615 6.51 -8.47 9.72
CA PHE A 615 7.28 -9.55 9.12
C PHE A 615 8.45 -10.05 9.96
N PHE A 616 8.90 -9.25 10.93
CA PHE A 616 10.16 -9.48 11.62
C PHE A 616 10.04 -9.38 13.14
N ILE A 617 10.94 -10.10 13.81
CA ILE A 617 11.38 -9.83 15.19
C ILE A 617 12.89 -9.63 15.12
N ASN A 618 13.38 -8.40 15.33
CA ASN A 618 14.83 -8.09 15.33
C ASN A 618 15.53 -8.66 14.07
N TYR A 619 15.00 -8.30 12.89
CA TYR A 619 15.45 -8.75 11.57
C TYR A 619 15.33 -10.25 11.27
N SER A 620 14.79 -11.06 12.18
CA SER A 620 14.46 -12.47 11.91
C SER A 620 13.03 -12.63 11.42
N GLN A 621 12.83 -13.44 10.37
CA GLN A 621 11.52 -13.83 9.85
C GLN A 621 11.01 -15.17 10.41
N ASP A 622 11.72 -15.80 11.34
CA ASP A 622 11.34 -17.12 11.91
C ASP A 622 9.89 -17.13 12.42
N CYS A 623 9.42 -15.98 12.93
CA CYS A 623 8.07 -15.80 13.45
C CYS A 623 6.95 -15.93 12.42
N GLN A 624 7.26 -15.82 11.11
CA GLN A 624 6.28 -15.99 10.03
C GLN A 624 5.75 -17.43 9.95
N SER A 625 6.61 -18.41 10.26
CA SER A 625 6.24 -19.84 10.24
C SER A 625 5.14 -20.19 11.25
N VAL A 626 5.12 -19.49 12.39
CA VAL A 626 4.15 -19.65 13.48
C VAL A 626 3.06 -18.57 13.49
N ARG A 627 3.07 -17.66 12.50
CA ARG A 627 2.17 -16.49 12.37
C ARG A 627 2.08 -15.64 13.65
N ASN A 628 3.15 -15.63 14.45
CA ASN A 628 3.21 -14.89 15.71
C ASN A 628 4.57 -14.19 15.84
N CYS A 629 4.67 -13.01 15.24
CA CYS A 629 5.81 -12.11 15.40
C CYS A 629 5.72 -11.24 16.66
N ARG A 630 4.97 -11.66 17.69
CA ARG A 630 4.66 -10.79 18.85
C ARG A 630 5.10 -11.33 20.22
N THR A 631 5.04 -12.64 20.51
CA THR A 631 5.25 -13.10 21.90
C THR A 631 6.16 -14.31 22.12
N TRP A 632 6.33 -15.22 21.15
CA TRP A 632 7.20 -16.38 21.32
C TRP A 632 8.65 -16.05 21.00
N ILE A 633 9.56 -16.47 21.88
CA ILE A 633 11.00 -16.29 21.72
C ILE A 633 11.60 -17.66 21.41
N ARG A 634 12.39 -17.74 20.34
CA ARG A 634 13.17 -18.93 20.06
C ARG A 634 14.27 -19.08 21.11
N GLY A 635 14.25 -20.18 21.84
CA GLY A 635 15.33 -20.66 22.69
C GLY A 635 16.23 -21.66 21.95
N GLY A 636 17.20 -22.25 22.64
CA GLY A 636 18.12 -23.23 22.04
C GLY A 636 19.57 -23.07 22.49
N SER A 637 19.99 -23.84 23.49
CA SER A 637 21.40 -24.22 23.65
C SER A 637 21.70 -25.49 22.82
N ALA A 638 22.98 -25.80 22.61
CA ALA A 638 23.38 -27.05 21.93
C ALA A 638 22.88 -28.33 22.61
N SER A 639 22.42 -28.22 23.87
CA SER A 639 21.86 -29.34 24.64
C SER A 639 20.35 -29.54 24.40
N GLU A 640 19.67 -28.57 23.79
CA GLU A 640 18.23 -28.57 23.54
C GLU A 640 17.84 -29.25 22.23
N HIS A 641 16.64 -29.84 22.19
CA HIS A 641 16.20 -30.72 21.11
C HIS A 641 16.31 -30.06 19.72
N GLU A 642 17.35 -30.43 18.96
CA GLU A 642 17.62 -29.95 17.60
C GLU A 642 17.57 -28.42 17.42
N GLY A 643 17.78 -27.63 18.48
CA GLY A 643 17.64 -26.17 18.44
C GLY A 643 16.22 -25.67 18.08
N THR A 644 15.20 -26.47 18.39
CA THR A 644 13.78 -26.21 18.05
C THR A 644 12.96 -25.66 19.22
N VAL A 645 13.60 -25.39 20.37
CA VAL A 645 12.91 -24.91 21.56
C VAL A 645 12.42 -23.47 21.35
N ALA A 646 11.17 -23.21 21.71
CA ALA A 646 10.60 -21.87 21.81
C ALA A 646 9.90 -21.74 23.16
N SER A 647 9.96 -20.55 23.75
CA SER A 647 9.33 -20.27 25.04
C SER A 647 8.49 -18.99 24.99
N SER A 648 7.48 -18.96 25.85
CA SER A 648 6.73 -17.76 26.20
C SER A 648 6.62 -17.68 27.72
N THR A 649 6.65 -16.47 28.26
CA THR A 649 6.42 -16.20 29.70
C THR A 649 4.99 -15.70 29.97
N VAL A 650 4.10 -15.75 28.98
CA VAL A 650 2.73 -15.21 29.07
C VAL A 650 1.73 -16.35 29.26
N VAL A 651 0.96 -16.31 30.35
CA VAL A 651 -0.12 -17.29 30.60
C VAL A 651 -1.22 -17.10 29.55
N GLY A 652 -1.56 -18.18 28.84
CA GLY A 652 -2.58 -18.18 27.78
C GLY A 652 -2.02 -18.02 26.37
N ASP A 653 -0.72 -17.82 26.21
CA ASP A 653 -0.07 -17.87 24.90
C ASP A 653 -0.17 -19.27 24.28
N SER A 654 -0.35 -19.30 22.96
CA SER A 654 -0.41 -20.53 22.19
C SER A 654 0.26 -20.35 20.83
N PHE A 655 0.63 -21.47 20.21
CA PHE A 655 1.02 -21.55 18.81
C PHE A 655 0.43 -22.82 18.21
N THR A 656 0.26 -22.82 16.89
CA THR A 656 -0.23 -23.98 16.13
C THR A 656 0.85 -24.40 15.15
N VAL A 657 1.13 -25.70 15.09
CA VAL A 657 2.10 -26.29 14.15
C VAL A 657 1.34 -27.20 13.21
N ASN A 658 1.48 -26.97 11.91
CA ASN A 658 1.02 -27.92 10.91
C ASN A 658 2.11 -28.98 10.72
N PHE A 659 1.74 -30.26 10.71
CA PHE A 659 2.69 -31.34 10.48
C PHE A 659 2.09 -32.41 9.57
N THR A 660 2.95 -33.10 8.83
CA THR A 660 2.56 -34.28 8.05
C THR A 660 3.22 -35.51 8.66
N GLY A 661 2.43 -36.40 9.25
CA GLY A 661 2.94 -37.58 9.93
C GLY A 661 1.85 -38.36 10.67
N THR A 662 2.23 -39.45 11.33
CA THR A 662 1.30 -40.32 12.08
C THR A 662 1.25 -40.04 13.57
N SER A 663 2.10 -39.13 14.07
CA SER A 663 2.02 -38.63 15.46
C SER A 663 2.91 -37.41 15.60
N ILE A 664 2.57 -36.53 16.53
CA ILE A 664 3.43 -35.43 16.98
C ILE A 664 3.90 -35.70 18.41
N VAL A 665 5.17 -35.39 18.68
CA VAL A 665 5.77 -35.47 20.02
C VAL A 665 6.36 -34.11 20.36
N VAL A 666 6.01 -33.59 21.53
CA VAL A 666 6.54 -32.33 22.04
C VAL A 666 7.62 -32.64 23.07
N TYR A 667 8.82 -32.16 22.79
CA TYR A 667 9.94 -32.19 23.72
C TYR A 667 10.19 -30.80 24.29
N GLY A 668 10.67 -30.73 25.53
CA GLY A 668 11.02 -29.49 26.21
C GLY A 668 12.16 -29.67 27.20
N THR A 669 12.55 -28.56 27.81
CA THR A 669 13.51 -28.49 28.91
C THR A 669 12.74 -28.26 30.19
N ILE A 670 13.02 -29.04 31.24
CA ILE A 670 12.49 -28.80 32.59
C ILE A 670 13.59 -28.12 33.39
N ASP A 671 13.30 -26.94 33.93
CA ASP A 671 14.19 -26.22 34.85
C ASP A 671 13.57 -26.05 36.25
N VAL A 672 14.28 -25.34 37.12
CA VAL A 672 13.84 -25.06 38.51
C VAL A 672 12.62 -24.13 38.58
N THR A 673 12.28 -23.42 37.49
CA THR A 673 11.15 -22.49 37.41
C THR A 673 9.91 -23.11 36.76
N SER A 674 10.05 -24.33 36.23
CA SER A 674 9.00 -25.03 35.48
C SER A 674 7.91 -25.63 36.37
N GLU A 675 8.05 -25.60 37.70
CA GLU A 675 7.09 -26.21 38.62
C GLU A 675 5.71 -25.55 38.54
N GLY A 676 4.68 -26.37 38.30
CA GLY A 676 3.29 -25.92 38.32
C GLY A 676 2.82 -25.23 37.04
N VAL A 677 3.68 -25.08 36.02
CA VAL A 677 3.29 -24.57 34.69
C VAL A 677 2.36 -25.59 34.03
N VAL A 678 1.18 -25.15 33.59
CA VAL A 678 0.19 -25.99 32.89
C VAL A 678 0.19 -25.65 31.40
N SER A 679 0.64 -26.60 30.58
CA SER A 679 0.57 -26.52 29.12
C SER A 679 -0.58 -27.36 28.59
N SER A 680 -1.30 -26.85 27.59
CA SER A 680 -2.41 -27.57 26.94
C SER A 680 -2.04 -27.91 25.50
N TYR A 681 -2.15 -29.19 25.12
CA TYR A 681 -1.86 -29.68 23.77
C TYR A 681 -3.12 -30.27 23.15
N ALA A 682 -3.42 -29.89 21.90
CA ALA A 682 -4.51 -30.45 21.13
C ALA A 682 -4.03 -30.74 19.70
N VAL A 683 -4.60 -31.78 19.09
CA VAL A 683 -4.51 -32.01 17.63
C VAL A 683 -5.89 -31.71 17.06
N ASP A 684 -5.95 -30.91 16.01
CA ASP A 684 -7.17 -30.52 15.32
C ASP A 684 -8.22 -29.95 16.29
N SER A 685 -9.46 -30.48 16.25
CA SER A 685 -10.55 -30.09 17.14
C SER A 685 -10.70 -31.03 18.35
N ALA A 686 -9.69 -31.85 18.66
CA ALA A 686 -9.75 -32.75 19.81
C ALA A 686 -9.70 -31.98 21.14
N PRO A 687 -10.31 -32.50 22.22
CA PRO A 687 -10.17 -31.92 23.55
C PRO A 687 -8.69 -31.79 23.96
N PRO A 688 -8.28 -30.67 24.57
CA PRO A 688 -6.88 -30.47 24.94
C PRO A 688 -6.47 -31.41 26.08
N ALA A 689 -5.29 -31.99 25.95
CA ALA A 689 -4.59 -32.69 27.03
C ALA A 689 -3.75 -31.68 27.81
N GLN A 690 -3.97 -31.59 29.13
CA GLN A 690 -3.20 -30.71 30.01
C GLN A 690 -2.04 -31.47 30.63
N ILE A 691 -0.86 -30.87 30.58
CA ILE A 691 0.36 -31.36 31.21
C ILE A 691 0.84 -30.30 32.20
N THR A 692 0.96 -30.69 33.46
CA THR A 692 1.56 -29.86 34.50
C THR A 692 3.02 -30.24 34.66
N SER A 693 3.91 -29.30 34.38
CA SER A 693 5.35 -29.48 34.53
C SER A 693 5.73 -29.63 36.01
N GLN A 694 6.60 -30.60 36.28
CA GLN A 694 7.21 -30.81 37.59
C GLN A 694 8.57 -30.12 37.61
N GLY A 695 8.88 -29.35 38.65
CA GLY A 695 10.17 -28.67 38.76
C GLY A 695 11.33 -29.65 38.88
N GLY A 696 12.43 -29.39 38.15
CA GLY A 696 13.68 -30.12 38.27
C GLY A 696 14.62 -29.49 39.30
N SER A 697 15.67 -30.20 39.73
CA SER A 697 16.76 -29.63 40.55
C SER A 697 17.81 -28.86 39.71
N GLY A 698 17.63 -28.82 38.39
CA GLY A 698 18.44 -28.14 37.38
C GLY A 698 17.89 -28.43 35.98
N ASP A 699 18.51 -27.84 34.95
CA ASP A 699 18.05 -27.97 33.56
C ASP A 699 18.16 -29.42 33.08
N THR A 700 17.00 -30.01 32.77
CA THR A 700 16.88 -31.35 32.23
C THR A 700 16.32 -31.25 30.82
N PHE A 701 17.18 -31.50 29.82
CA PHE A 701 16.86 -31.35 28.40
C PHE A 701 16.14 -32.58 27.82
N ASN A 702 15.55 -32.42 26.63
CA ASN A 702 14.94 -33.49 25.81
C ASN A 702 13.83 -34.28 26.54
N GLN A 703 13.08 -33.61 27.43
CA GLN A 703 11.98 -34.24 28.16
C GLN A 703 10.74 -34.27 27.27
N GLN A 704 10.14 -35.44 27.10
CA GLN A 704 8.88 -35.57 26.38
C GLN A 704 7.74 -35.02 27.24
N PHE A 705 7.18 -33.87 26.85
CA PHE A 705 6.06 -33.25 27.57
C PHE A 705 4.75 -33.90 27.17
N TRP A 706 4.59 -34.19 25.88
CA TRP A 706 3.35 -34.74 25.35
C TRP A 706 3.58 -35.49 24.04
N LYS A 707 2.71 -36.45 23.76
CA LYS A 707 2.66 -37.19 22.50
C LYS A 707 1.21 -37.38 22.09
N SER A 708 0.89 -37.09 20.83
CA SER A 708 -0.44 -37.36 20.29
C SER A 708 -0.74 -38.86 20.23
N PRO A 709 -2.03 -39.26 20.17
CA PRO A 709 -2.41 -40.57 19.65
C PRO A 709 -1.83 -40.79 18.24
N ILE A 710 -1.82 -42.04 17.79
CA ILE A 710 -1.50 -42.35 16.39
C ILE A 710 -2.63 -41.81 15.51
N LEU A 711 -2.28 -40.91 14.59
CA LEU A 711 -3.17 -40.31 13.63
C LEU A 711 -3.19 -41.10 12.32
N PRO A 712 -4.32 -41.12 11.59
CA PRO A 712 -4.37 -41.67 10.24
C PRO A 712 -3.36 -40.97 9.31
N ILE A 713 -2.76 -41.71 8.38
CA ILE A 713 -1.95 -41.09 7.32
C ILE A 713 -2.89 -40.36 6.38
N GLY A 714 -2.93 -39.04 6.52
CA GLY A 714 -3.64 -38.13 5.61
C GLY A 714 -4.70 -37.31 6.31
N GLU A 715 -4.36 -36.08 6.67
CA GLU A 715 -4.99 -34.81 6.28
C GLU A 715 -4.13 -33.67 6.88
N GLN A 716 -4.00 -32.56 6.16
CA GLN A 716 -3.10 -31.44 6.46
C GLN A 716 -3.58 -30.53 7.58
#